data_AF-A0A7J0CZU7-F1
#
_entry.id   AF-A0A7J0CZU7-F1
#
_cell.length_a   1.000
_cell.length_b   1.000
_cell.length_c   1.000
_cell.angle_alpha   90.00
_cell.angle_beta   90.00
_cell.angle_gamma   90.00
#
_symmetry.space_group_name_H-M   'P 1'
#
loop_
_entity.id
_entity.type
_entity.pdbx_description
1 polymer ?
#
loop_
_entity_poly.entity_id
_entity_poly.type
_entity_poly.pdbx_seq_one_letter_code
_entity_poly.pdbx_strand_id
1 'polypeptide(L)'
;MIRRINVGPMRFDSQSEDELAGQDVRMAPFHVCTACGAATADGKPVFDHATDALDSSAARNPKVKHHQPWCPLRRGKKAAAVPQQPVLLAHQLNTEALRVLLPAATVLVEEKIYSFKAALRLGVDRQFGGDPAHLDTTLARMPDQATGEKRHFLVLFDRLPGGTGYLDRLTDPGDFKEMLLKARAALLACPCQDEGLRACHRCLHRYTEERHQDVVSRHEALEILGDLLGPVDENGEPLRDADGNPVDGWAVTKVASTELIGLDKQVESDLEARFLAALRKWSENQDDAALDESGTNSGYLRFTGPTASAGEAADTESVRSTGWRLTAQRNMEHTRTDFTFESTDGPRRLVTVYLDGHRYHASRKHNQIAPDCTKRNHLRADGHIVFQITWDDLELFEKGDAAKAQPVWPPYRRIGQDTAKEWYEELGGDRAHYSAAVFTNPIDTLLAYLRQPSRTAWGRRAKALVGGLMSTPEPLVQQAERGQAREAVRAALTALGRGQAPGPEAGEGDGAILVLHAVDENGLPLIYTVDASGQEPGWSAIAVLNDRTENLGTAEHKLMWRSWLYWSNLLQFLAFAGGDGIQLASSQAADYPVEVLTIGGGVGELESLIVQRNPAVGEGSSVVESRTAVLAGAADAESTEESSLEKIVAGVLRDRAWDEDILELLEEDEPESDLTRLAKKIAAKGKKAPVFGYELGERGWPTDFAWDDSQIKIAVVVAPDTHGSQAEEERRKRDEAYADDGWTVRTATDWLDQLDTLLTLLPDTEGSHS
;
A
#
# COMPACT_ATOMS: atom_id res chain seq x y z
N MET A 1 -17.89 -17.80 33.40
CA MET A 1 -19.13 -18.25 32.73
C MET A 1 -18.78 -18.65 31.31
N ILE A 2 -19.09 -19.88 30.91
CA ILE A 2 -18.97 -20.38 29.55
C ILE A 2 -20.38 -20.37 28.92
N ARG A 3 -20.51 -19.82 27.70
CA ARG A 3 -21.79 -19.74 26.98
C ARG A 3 -21.67 -20.44 25.64
N ARG A 4 -22.49 -21.45 25.40
CA ARG A 4 -22.67 -22.06 24.07
C ARG A 4 -23.97 -21.57 23.48
N ILE A 5 -23.91 -20.99 22.28
CA ILE A 5 -25.07 -20.44 21.58
C ILE A 5 -25.40 -21.35 20.41
N ASN A 6 -26.64 -21.83 20.36
CA ASN A 6 -27.19 -22.52 19.20
C ASN A 6 -27.78 -21.47 18.27
N VAL A 7 -27.09 -21.22 17.15
CA VAL A 7 -27.47 -20.23 16.15
C VAL A 7 -28.57 -20.70 15.20
N GLY A 8 -29.08 -21.92 15.37
CA GLY A 8 -30.15 -22.48 14.55
C GLY A 8 -29.68 -23.54 13.55
N PRO A 9 -30.59 -24.03 12.68
CA PRO A 9 -30.29 -25.07 11.71
C PRO A 9 -29.33 -24.59 10.61
N MET A 10 -28.39 -25.46 10.22
CA MET A 10 -27.54 -25.23 9.05
C MET A 10 -28.37 -25.24 7.77
N ARG A 11 -28.15 -24.25 6.91
CA ARG A 11 -28.74 -24.14 5.58
C ARG A 11 -27.63 -23.79 4.58
N PHE A 12 -27.72 -24.28 3.35
CA PHE A 12 -26.68 -24.14 2.32
C PHE A 12 -26.97 -23.03 1.28
N ASP A 13 -28.07 -22.30 1.45
CA ASP A 13 -28.68 -21.38 0.47
C ASP A 13 -28.44 -19.89 0.72
N SER A 14 -27.68 -19.49 1.77
CA SER A 14 -27.36 -18.08 2.04
C SER A 14 -25.95 -17.93 2.62
N GLN A 15 -25.33 -16.77 2.36
CA GLN A 15 -24.01 -16.42 2.87
C GLN A 15 -24.05 -16.08 4.37
N SER A 16 -22.90 -16.17 5.05
CA SER A 16 -22.75 -15.76 6.45
C SER A 16 -22.69 -14.22 6.51
N GLU A 17 -23.73 -13.58 7.03
CA GLU A 17 -23.86 -12.12 7.07
C GLU A 17 -23.70 -11.52 8.49
N ASP A 18 -23.72 -12.35 9.54
CA ASP A 18 -23.67 -11.89 10.95
C ASP A 18 -22.37 -12.28 11.65
N GLU A 19 -21.98 -11.52 12.68
CA GLU A 19 -20.81 -11.81 13.51
C GLU A 19 -21.22 -12.14 14.97
N LEU A 20 -20.67 -13.23 15.52
CA LEU A 20 -20.85 -13.63 16.92
C LEU A 20 -19.50 -13.95 17.56
N ALA A 21 -19.15 -13.22 18.63
CA ALA A 21 -17.87 -13.37 19.33
C ALA A 21 -16.65 -13.31 18.38
N GLY A 22 -16.70 -12.43 17.37
CA GLY A 22 -15.60 -12.27 16.42
C GLY A 22 -15.59 -13.27 15.25
N GLN A 23 -16.55 -14.19 15.17
CA GLN A 23 -16.68 -15.19 14.11
C GLN A 23 -17.88 -14.89 13.23
N ASP A 24 -17.70 -15.02 11.91
CA ASP A 24 -18.79 -14.93 10.96
C ASP A 24 -19.66 -16.19 11.12
N VAL A 25 -20.89 -15.96 11.56
CA VAL A 25 -21.86 -17.03 11.79
C VAL A 25 -23.13 -16.70 11.04
N ARG A 26 -23.76 -17.74 10.49
CA ARG A 26 -25.12 -17.61 9.98
C ARG A 26 -26.10 -17.74 11.14
N MET A 27 -26.80 -16.66 11.48
CA MET A 27 -27.87 -16.73 12.48
C MET A 27 -29.19 -17.16 11.82
N ALA A 28 -29.70 -18.33 12.21
CA ALA A 28 -30.98 -18.88 11.79
C ALA A 28 -31.93 -19.03 13.01
N PRO A 29 -32.41 -17.92 13.60
CA PRO A 29 -33.11 -17.98 14.88
C PRO A 29 -34.39 -18.83 14.83
N PHE A 30 -34.63 -19.56 15.92
CA PHE A 30 -35.89 -20.27 16.13
C PHE A 30 -37.00 -19.25 16.31
N HIS A 31 -38.17 -19.49 15.72
CA HIS A 31 -39.31 -18.58 15.88
C HIS A 31 -40.30 -19.18 16.86
N VAL A 32 -40.44 -18.54 18.03
CA VAL A 32 -41.27 -19.01 19.14
C VAL A 32 -42.55 -18.18 19.24
N CYS A 33 -43.69 -18.85 19.26
CA CYS A 33 -44.99 -18.20 19.42
C CYS A 33 -45.17 -17.65 20.84
N THR A 34 -45.38 -16.33 20.96
CA THR A 34 -45.59 -15.66 22.26
C THR A 34 -46.83 -16.12 23.02
N ALA A 35 -47.85 -16.70 22.35
CA ALA A 35 -49.07 -17.16 23.02
C ALA A 35 -49.06 -18.65 23.42
N CYS A 36 -48.20 -19.49 22.83
CA CYS A 36 -48.25 -20.93 23.09
C CYS A 36 -46.90 -21.64 23.20
N GLY A 37 -45.78 -20.93 23.03
CA GLY A 37 -44.42 -21.49 23.16
C GLY A 37 -44.00 -22.43 22.03
N ALA A 38 -44.84 -22.66 21.03
CA ALA A 38 -44.49 -23.49 19.88
C ALA A 38 -43.34 -22.86 19.06
N ALA A 39 -42.36 -23.68 18.71
CA ALA A 39 -41.24 -23.31 17.84
C ALA A 39 -41.35 -24.01 16.47
N THR A 40 -40.90 -23.36 15.41
CA THR A 40 -40.74 -24.00 14.09
C THR A 40 -39.42 -24.78 14.04
N ALA A 41 -39.44 -25.98 13.46
CA ALA A 41 -38.26 -26.86 13.40
C ALA A 41 -37.16 -26.31 12.46
N ASP A 42 -37.54 -25.57 11.42
CA ASP A 42 -36.62 -25.24 10.32
C ASP A 42 -36.15 -23.76 10.28
N GLY A 43 -36.60 -22.89 11.19
CA GLY A 43 -36.22 -21.46 11.24
C GLY A 43 -36.89 -20.59 10.16
N LYS A 44 -37.76 -19.65 10.56
CA LYS A 44 -38.80 -19.00 9.71
C LYS A 44 -39.67 -20.02 8.95
N PRO A 45 -41.00 -19.84 8.88
CA PRO A 45 -41.80 -20.64 7.97
C PRO A 45 -41.32 -20.39 6.54
N VAL A 46 -40.64 -21.38 5.94
CA VAL A 46 -40.28 -21.36 4.52
C VAL A 46 -41.60 -21.40 3.73
N PHE A 47 -41.60 -20.75 2.55
CA PHE A 47 -42.62 -20.72 1.50
C PHE A 47 -43.58 -19.51 1.50
N ASP A 48 -43.10 -18.44 0.86
CA ASP A 48 -43.91 -17.63 -0.06
C ASP A 48 -44.15 -18.42 -1.35
N HIS A 49 -45.12 -19.32 -1.33
CA HIS A 49 -45.84 -19.66 -2.54
C HIS A 49 -47.31 -19.33 -2.31
N ALA A 50 -47.79 -18.35 -3.09
CA ALA A 50 -49.20 -18.11 -3.27
C ALA A 50 -49.82 -19.37 -3.89
N THR A 51 -50.53 -20.14 -3.08
CA THR A 51 -51.52 -21.08 -3.60
C THR A 51 -52.88 -20.62 -3.09
N ASP A 52 -53.67 -20.13 -4.04
CA ASP A 52 -55.13 -20.17 -3.96
C ASP A 52 -55.56 -21.55 -3.48
N ALA A 53 -56.20 -21.61 -2.31
CA ALA A 53 -57.09 -22.70 -1.97
C ALA A 53 -57.96 -22.26 -0.79
N LEU A 54 -59.16 -21.79 -1.13
CA LEU A 54 -60.35 -21.96 -0.30
C LEU A 54 -60.43 -23.43 0.12
N ASP A 55 -59.86 -23.78 1.28
CA ASP A 55 -60.24 -25.04 1.90
C ASP A 55 -60.23 -25.05 3.43
N SER A 56 -61.24 -25.74 3.91
CA SER A 56 -61.90 -25.59 5.19
C SER A 56 -61.25 -26.46 6.26
N SER A 57 -60.39 -25.84 7.09
CA SER A 57 -60.32 -26.03 8.55
C SER A 57 -58.99 -25.47 9.04
N ALA A 58 -59.05 -24.50 9.95
CA ALA A 58 -57.86 -23.97 10.62
C ALA A 58 -57.03 -25.08 11.35
N ALA A 59 -57.63 -26.25 11.58
CA ALA A 59 -56.99 -27.43 12.17
C ALA A 59 -56.10 -28.23 11.21
N ARG A 60 -56.27 -28.13 9.88
CA ARG A 60 -55.49 -28.88 8.88
C ARG A 60 -54.47 -28.03 8.12
N ASN A 61 -54.45 -26.71 8.32
CA ASN A 61 -53.47 -25.84 7.68
C ASN A 61 -52.04 -26.20 8.17
N PRO A 62 -51.14 -26.72 7.30
CA PRO A 62 -49.79 -27.11 7.67
C PRO A 62 -49.02 -25.96 8.34
N LYS A 63 -49.32 -24.71 7.94
CA LYS A 63 -48.67 -23.49 8.43
C LYS A 63 -48.84 -23.25 9.93
N VAL A 64 -49.92 -23.77 10.54
CA VAL A 64 -50.22 -23.58 11.98
C VAL A 64 -50.21 -24.88 12.79
N LYS A 65 -49.84 -26.01 12.17
CA LYS A 65 -49.88 -27.33 12.81
C LYS A 65 -48.88 -27.49 13.95
N HIS A 66 -47.76 -26.78 13.90
CA HIS A 66 -46.74 -26.77 14.96
C HIS A 66 -47.22 -26.06 16.24
N HIS A 67 -48.28 -25.26 16.17
CA HIS A 67 -48.84 -24.58 17.34
C HIS A 67 -49.67 -25.51 18.22
N GLN A 68 -49.64 -25.23 19.53
CA GLN A 68 -50.46 -25.93 20.50
C GLN A 68 -51.96 -25.73 20.24
N PRO A 69 -52.83 -26.67 20.65
CA PRO A 69 -54.27 -26.61 20.38
C PRO A 69 -54.99 -25.36 20.89
N TRP A 70 -54.47 -24.71 21.94
CA TRP A 70 -55.02 -23.49 22.52
C TRP A 70 -54.49 -22.19 21.90
N CYS A 71 -53.55 -22.27 20.95
CA CYS A 71 -52.95 -21.10 20.33
C CYS A 71 -53.99 -20.27 19.56
N PRO A 72 -54.08 -18.94 19.78
CA PRO A 72 -55.01 -18.09 19.04
C PRO A 72 -54.75 -18.07 17.52
N LEU A 73 -53.51 -18.29 17.06
CA LEU A 73 -53.19 -18.43 15.63
C LEU A 73 -53.83 -19.68 15.02
N ARG A 74 -53.85 -20.79 15.76
CA ARG A 74 -54.55 -22.02 15.36
C ARG A 74 -56.08 -21.85 15.37
N ARG A 75 -56.58 -20.87 16.13
CA ARG A 75 -58.00 -20.49 16.21
C ARG A 75 -58.37 -19.35 15.24
N GLY A 76 -57.50 -19.00 14.30
CA GLY A 76 -57.79 -18.06 13.21
C GLY A 76 -57.50 -16.58 13.49
N LYS A 77 -56.82 -16.23 14.60
CA LYS A 77 -56.31 -14.87 14.80
C LYS A 77 -55.14 -14.58 13.85
N LYS A 78 -55.00 -13.32 13.42
CA LYS A 78 -53.91 -12.86 12.55
C LYS A 78 -52.56 -12.92 13.27
N ALA A 79 -51.48 -13.21 12.53
CA ALA A 79 -50.10 -13.23 13.02
C ALA A 79 -49.68 -11.96 13.76
N ALA A 80 -50.14 -10.79 13.31
CA ALA A 80 -49.87 -9.51 13.98
C ALA A 80 -50.38 -9.42 15.43
N ALA A 81 -51.42 -10.20 15.79
CA ALA A 81 -51.98 -10.21 17.14
C ALA A 81 -51.31 -11.23 18.07
N VAL A 82 -50.50 -12.15 17.52
CA VAL A 82 -49.72 -13.14 18.28
C VAL A 82 -48.35 -13.26 17.59
N PRO A 83 -47.40 -12.38 17.94
CA PRO A 83 -46.10 -12.36 17.29
C PRO A 83 -45.34 -13.66 17.55
N GLN A 84 -44.55 -14.08 16.56
CA GLN A 84 -43.51 -15.09 16.77
C GLN A 84 -42.17 -14.37 16.96
N GLN A 85 -41.54 -14.58 18.11
CA GLN A 85 -40.28 -13.94 18.45
C GLN A 85 -39.10 -14.79 17.96
N PRO A 86 -38.13 -14.20 17.25
CA PRO A 86 -36.88 -14.87 16.95
C PRO A 86 -36.07 -15.03 18.24
N VAL A 87 -35.62 -16.25 18.52
CA VAL A 87 -34.80 -16.57 19.69
C VAL A 87 -33.61 -17.44 19.30
N LEU A 88 -32.48 -17.18 19.94
CA LEU A 88 -31.33 -18.08 19.96
C LEU A 88 -31.34 -18.83 21.30
N LEU A 89 -31.00 -20.11 21.26
CA LEU A 89 -30.88 -20.90 22.47
C LEU A 89 -29.46 -20.78 22.99
N ALA A 90 -29.30 -20.53 24.28
CA ALA A 90 -27.99 -20.48 24.92
C ALA A 90 -27.94 -21.40 26.12
N HIS A 91 -26.89 -22.21 26.22
CA HIS A 91 -26.53 -22.92 27.44
C HIS A 91 -25.46 -22.12 28.17
N GLN A 92 -25.71 -21.80 29.44
CA GLN A 92 -24.79 -21.06 30.30
C GLN A 92 -24.28 -21.97 31.41
N LEU A 93 -22.96 -22.08 31.51
CA LEU A 93 -22.28 -22.82 32.55
C LEU A 93 -21.45 -21.86 33.40
N ASN A 94 -21.83 -21.74 34.67
CA ASN A 94 -21.02 -21.05 35.67
C ASN A 94 -20.06 -22.08 36.29
N THR A 95 -18.78 -21.93 36.00
CA THR A 95 -17.73 -22.90 36.29
C THR A 95 -16.36 -22.20 36.33
N GLU A 96 -15.37 -22.91 36.84
CA GLU A 96 -13.96 -22.55 36.77
C GLU A 96 -13.44 -22.61 35.33
N ALA A 97 -12.59 -21.65 34.96
CA ALA A 97 -11.93 -21.62 33.67
C ALA A 97 -10.59 -20.91 33.75
N LEU A 98 -9.60 -21.45 33.06
CA LEU A 98 -8.29 -20.86 32.82
C LEU A 98 -8.22 -20.42 31.36
N ARG A 99 -7.87 -19.15 31.14
CA ARG A 99 -7.71 -18.57 29.80
C ARG A 99 -6.23 -18.41 29.48
N VAL A 100 -5.77 -19.09 28.45
CA VAL A 100 -4.42 -18.93 27.90
C VAL A 100 -4.54 -18.06 26.66
N LEU A 101 -3.95 -16.85 26.69
CA LEU A 101 -3.88 -15.98 25.52
C LEU A 101 -2.91 -16.60 24.51
N LEU A 102 -3.32 -16.73 23.26
CA LEU A 102 -2.48 -17.29 22.19
C LEU A 102 -1.89 -16.17 21.31
N PRO A 103 -0.63 -16.34 20.85
CA PRO A 103 -0.07 -15.55 19.76
C PRO A 103 -0.91 -15.63 18.48
N ALA A 104 -0.98 -14.57 17.66
CA ALA A 104 -1.78 -14.64 16.42
C ALA A 104 -1.13 -15.61 15.42
N ALA A 105 0.20 -15.72 15.40
CA ALA A 105 0.93 -16.72 14.62
C ALA A 105 0.50 -18.17 14.96
N THR A 106 0.18 -18.45 16.22
CA THR A 106 -0.37 -19.75 16.64
C THR A 106 -1.78 -19.98 16.10
N VAL A 107 -2.57 -18.92 15.94
CA VAL A 107 -3.98 -19.00 15.55
C VAL A 107 -4.17 -19.11 14.03
N LEU A 108 -3.22 -18.60 13.25
CA LEU A 108 -3.30 -18.65 11.79
C LEU A 108 -3.02 -20.04 11.23
N VAL A 109 -2.40 -20.91 12.03
CA VAL A 109 -2.04 -22.28 11.64
C VAL A 109 -2.87 -23.26 12.47
N GLU A 110 -3.84 -23.92 11.82
CA GLU A 110 -4.74 -24.89 12.46
C GLU A 110 -3.96 -25.99 13.21
N GLU A 111 -2.86 -26.46 12.62
CA GLU A 111 -1.92 -27.40 13.21
C GLU A 111 -1.34 -26.91 14.55
N LYS A 112 -0.90 -25.65 14.66
CA LYS A 112 -0.36 -25.09 15.91
C LYS A 112 -1.43 -25.04 17.01
N ILE A 113 -2.65 -24.60 16.68
CA ILE A 113 -3.76 -24.54 17.65
C ILE A 113 -4.05 -25.92 18.23
N TYR A 114 -4.32 -26.92 17.38
CA TYR A 114 -4.76 -28.23 17.87
C TYR A 114 -3.63 -29.02 18.51
N SER A 115 -2.38 -28.83 18.05
CA SER A 115 -1.21 -29.44 18.68
C SER A 115 -1.00 -28.90 20.09
N PHE A 116 -1.08 -27.57 20.27
CA PHE A 116 -0.99 -26.97 21.60
C PHE A 116 -2.19 -27.32 22.50
N LYS A 117 -3.43 -27.33 21.96
CA LYS A 117 -4.63 -27.78 22.68
C LYS A 117 -4.45 -29.19 23.23
N ALA A 118 -3.97 -30.11 22.40
CA ALA A 118 -3.72 -31.49 22.79
C ALA A 118 -2.56 -31.62 23.79
N ALA A 119 -1.48 -30.84 23.62
CA ALA A 119 -0.36 -30.81 24.56
C ALA A 119 -0.77 -30.28 25.94
N LEU A 120 -1.61 -29.24 26.00
CA LEU A 120 -2.17 -28.72 27.24
C LEU A 120 -2.99 -29.78 27.98
N ARG A 121 -3.84 -30.53 27.25
CA ARG A 121 -4.62 -31.65 27.79
C ARG A 121 -3.74 -32.79 28.30
N LEU A 122 -2.70 -33.13 27.54
CA LEU A 122 -1.70 -34.11 27.95
C LEU A 122 -0.99 -33.67 29.24
N GLY A 123 -0.59 -32.40 29.34
CA GLY A 123 0.00 -31.83 30.55
C GLY A 123 -0.92 -31.95 31.76
N VAL A 124 -2.19 -31.61 31.60
CA VAL A 124 -3.22 -31.75 32.65
C VAL A 124 -3.35 -33.21 33.12
N ASP A 125 -3.43 -34.18 32.19
CA ASP A 125 -3.45 -35.61 32.52
C ASP A 125 -2.21 -36.00 33.36
N ARG A 126 -1.01 -35.58 32.93
CA ARG A 126 0.24 -35.87 33.63
C ARG A 126 0.35 -35.17 34.99
N GLN A 127 -0.13 -33.93 35.11
CA GLN A 127 -0.09 -33.17 36.37
C GLN A 127 -0.96 -33.83 37.44
N PHE A 128 -2.13 -34.35 37.07
CA PHE A 128 -3.07 -34.96 38.00
C PHE A 128 -2.99 -36.49 38.09
N GLY A 129 -2.12 -37.13 37.30
CA GLY A 129 -1.93 -38.58 37.29
C GLY A 129 -3.07 -39.36 36.63
N GLY A 130 -3.85 -38.70 35.77
CA GLY A 130 -5.00 -39.26 35.07
C GLY A 130 -5.84 -38.16 34.40
N ASP A 131 -6.40 -38.44 33.22
CA ASP A 131 -7.18 -37.50 32.43
C ASP A 131 -8.48 -37.10 33.15
N PRO A 132 -8.61 -35.85 33.63
CA PRO A 132 -9.83 -35.40 34.29
C PRO A 132 -10.92 -35.24 33.23
N ALA A 133 -11.80 -36.24 33.14
CA ALA A 133 -12.84 -36.31 32.11
C ALA A 133 -13.80 -35.11 32.14
N HIS A 134 -13.93 -34.40 33.25
CA HIS A 134 -14.80 -33.24 33.41
C HIS A 134 -14.18 -31.95 32.89
N LEU A 135 -12.86 -31.87 32.71
CA LEU A 135 -12.23 -30.71 32.08
C LEU A 135 -12.44 -30.78 30.56
N ASP A 136 -12.54 -29.64 29.89
CA ASP A 136 -12.68 -29.51 28.44
C ASP A 136 -11.96 -28.24 27.95
N THR A 137 -11.68 -28.15 26.66
CA THR A 137 -10.96 -27.02 26.06
C THR A 137 -11.70 -26.46 24.85
N THR A 138 -11.76 -25.14 24.74
CA THR A 138 -12.34 -24.46 23.58
C THR A 138 -11.47 -23.28 23.17
N LEU A 139 -11.40 -23.01 21.88
CA LEU A 139 -10.90 -21.74 21.39
C LEU A 139 -11.98 -20.67 21.61
N ALA A 140 -11.59 -19.49 22.07
CA ALA A 140 -12.46 -18.33 22.21
C ALA A 140 -11.82 -17.14 21.53
N ARG A 141 -12.59 -16.46 20.67
CA ARG A 141 -12.20 -15.20 20.06
C ARG A 141 -12.94 -14.08 20.77
N MET A 142 -12.24 -13.01 21.12
CA MET A 142 -12.81 -11.88 21.83
C MET A 142 -12.35 -10.59 21.16
N PRO A 143 -13.27 -9.78 20.62
CA PRO A 143 -12.92 -8.45 20.15
C PRO A 143 -12.52 -7.61 21.36
N ASP A 144 -11.32 -7.06 21.31
CA ASP A 144 -10.87 -6.07 22.27
C ASP A 144 -11.69 -4.78 22.07
N GLN A 145 -12.37 -4.36 23.13
CA GLN A 145 -13.33 -3.26 23.09
C GLN A 145 -12.71 -1.89 22.84
N ALA A 146 -11.42 -1.72 23.12
CA ALA A 146 -10.71 -0.46 22.91
C ALA A 146 -10.06 -0.37 21.52
N THR A 147 -9.88 -1.50 20.84
CA THR A 147 -9.02 -1.60 19.65
C THR A 147 -9.70 -2.20 18.43
N GLY A 148 -10.77 -2.97 18.60
CA GLY A 148 -11.40 -3.76 17.54
C GLY A 148 -10.62 -5.03 17.15
N GLU A 149 -9.37 -5.17 17.64
CA GLU A 149 -8.52 -6.33 17.37
C GLU A 149 -9.05 -7.59 18.06
N LYS A 150 -8.81 -8.74 17.43
CA LYS A 150 -9.39 -10.00 17.90
C LYS A 150 -8.36 -10.78 18.71
N ARG A 151 -8.58 -10.88 20.03
CA ARG A 151 -7.78 -11.75 20.91
C ARG A 151 -8.25 -13.18 20.81
N HIS A 152 -7.30 -14.10 20.81
CA HIS A 152 -7.56 -15.52 20.74
C HIS A 152 -7.10 -16.18 22.03
N PHE A 153 -8.00 -16.93 22.66
CA PHE A 153 -7.73 -17.63 23.90
C PHE A 153 -7.98 -19.13 23.71
N LEU A 154 -7.06 -19.95 24.19
CA LEU A 154 -7.39 -21.32 24.53
C LEU A 154 -7.95 -21.33 25.95
N VAL A 155 -9.22 -21.73 26.09
CA VAL A 155 -9.94 -21.76 27.35
C VAL A 155 -10.04 -23.20 27.82
N LEU A 156 -9.37 -23.52 28.93
CA LEU A 156 -9.53 -24.76 29.67
C LEU A 156 -10.59 -24.52 30.75
N PHE A 157 -11.67 -25.30 30.76
CA PHE A 157 -12.79 -25.11 31.70
C PHE A 157 -13.33 -26.43 32.21
N ASP A 158 -13.98 -26.38 33.36
CA ASP A 158 -14.66 -27.53 33.94
C ASP A 158 -16.11 -27.61 33.45
N ARG A 159 -16.54 -28.78 32.98
CA ARG A 159 -17.90 -29.04 32.50
C ARG A 159 -18.93 -29.14 33.62
N LEU A 160 -18.50 -29.25 34.88
CA LEU A 160 -19.39 -29.32 36.04
C LEU A 160 -19.73 -27.92 36.58
N PRO A 161 -21.00 -27.65 36.96
CA PRO A 161 -21.38 -26.40 37.59
C PRO A 161 -20.60 -26.14 38.88
N GLY A 162 -20.12 -24.91 39.05
CA GLY A 162 -19.31 -24.50 40.19
C GLY A 162 -17.82 -24.85 40.07
N GLY A 163 -17.45 -25.78 39.18
CA GLY A 163 -16.09 -26.31 39.09
C GLY A 163 -15.77 -27.32 40.19
N THR A 164 -14.69 -28.08 39.98
CA THR A 164 -14.21 -29.13 40.89
C THR A 164 -13.00 -28.72 41.72
N GLY A 165 -12.43 -27.53 41.48
CA GLY A 165 -11.21 -27.04 42.12
C GLY A 165 -9.91 -27.53 41.47
N TYR A 166 -9.98 -28.32 40.40
CA TYR A 166 -8.77 -28.73 39.66
C TYR A 166 -8.07 -27.55 38.99
N LEU A 167 -8.85 -26.61 38.43
CA LEU A 167 -8.28 -25.47 37.71
C LEU A 167 -7.76 -24.38 38.65
N ASP A 168 -8.30 -24.28 39.86
CA ASP A 168 -7.80 -23.37 40.90
C ASP A 168 -6.31 -23.64 41.20
N ARG A 169 -5.89 -24.91 41.24
CA ARG A 169 -4.48 -25.31 41.41
C ARG A 169 -3.57 -24.85 40.29
N LEU A 170 -4.10 -24.75 39.07
CA LEU A 170 -3.33 -24.30 37.90
C LEU A 170 -3.26 -22.76 37.78
N THR A 171 -3.83 -22.02 38.74
CA THR A 171 -3.67 -20.56 38.80
C THR A 171 -2.32 -20.14 39.34
N ASP A 172 -1.63 -21.01 40.09
CA ASP A 172 -0.25 -20.79 40.49
C ASP A 172 0.68 -20.92 39.28
N PRO A 173 1.53 -19.92 39.00
CA PRO A 173 2.44 -19.96 37.85
C PRO A 173 3.45 -21.12 37.88
N GLY A 174 3.85 -21.58 39.08
CA GLY A 174 4.75 -22.71 39.26
C GLY A 174 4.09 -24.03 38.90
N ASP A 175 2.88 -24.26 39.43
CA ASP A 175 2.08 -25.46 39.10
C ASP A 175 1.74 -25.52 37.61
N PHE A 176 1.44 -24.36 37.00
CA PHE A 176 1.21 -24.27 35.56
C PHE A 176 2.47 -24.55 34.74
N LYS A 177 3.64 -24.02 35.15
CA LYS A 177 4.94 -24.34 34.52
C LYS A 177 5.24 -25.84 34.60
N GLU A 178 5.03 -26.44 35.77
CA GLU A 178 5.26 -27.88 36.00
C GLU A 178 4.37 -28.75 35.10
N MET A 179 3.10 -28.37 34.95
CA MET A 179 2.16 -29.04 34.05
C MET A 179 2.65 -29.02 32.58
N LEU A 180 3.15 -27.88 32.09
CA LEU A 180 3.71 -27.78 30.74
C LEU A 180 5.02 -28.58 30.60
N LEU A 181 5.88 -28.59 31.62
CA LEU A 181 7.10 -29.41 31.64
C LEU A 181 6.77 -30.91 31.55
N LYS A 182 5.73 -31.38 32.25
CA LYS A 182 5.24 -32.76 32.16
C LYS A 182 4.69 -33.09 30.78
N ALA A 183 4.02 -32.15 30.11
CA ALA A 183 3.60 -32.32 28.72
C ALA A 183 4.80 -32.51 27.79
N ARG A 184 5.81 -31.62 27.90
CA ARG A 184 7.04 -31.67 27.10
C ARG A 184 7.78 -33.00 27.29
N ALA A 185 7.98 -33.43 28.53
CA ALA A 185 8.62 -34.70 28.84
C ALA A 185 7.87 -35.91 28.25
N ALA A 186 6.53 -35.91 28.31
CA ALA A 186 5.71 -36.98 27.74
C ALA A 186 5.77 -37.01 26.20
N LEU A 187 5.95 -35.86 25.54
CA LEU A 187 6.11 -35.78 24.08
C LEU A 187 7.49 -36.28 23.64
N LEU A 188 8.57 -35.83 24.30
CA LEU A 188 9.93 -36.28 24.01
C LEU A 188 10.14 -37.78 24.26
N ALA A 189 9.50 -38.33 25.29
CA ALA A 189 9.61 -39.76 25.60
C ALA A 189 8.67 -40.65 24.77
N CYS A 190 7.87 -40.08 23.86
CA CYS A 190 6.87 -40.85 23.12
C CYS A 190 7.52 -41.65 21.98
N PRO A 191 7.39 -42.99 21.92
CA PRO A 191 8.06 -43.81 20.90
C PRO A 191 7.63 -43.52 19.46
N CYS A 192 6.50 -42.82 19.27
CA CYS A 192 6.08 -42.43 17.92
C CYS A 192 7.06 -41.47 17.22
N GLN A 193 8.07 -40.95 17.93
CA GLN A 193 9.17 -40.22 17.32
C GLN A 193 10.02 -41.08 16.40
N ASP A 194 10.26 -42.34 16.78
CA ASP A 194 11.08 -43.28 16.04
C ASP A 194 10.27 -44.01 14.95
N GLU A 195 8.93 -43.93 15.04
CA GLU A 195 7.98 -44.55 14.11
C GLU A 195 7.66 -43.65 12.90
N GLY A 196 8.24 -42.44 12.82
CA GLY A 196 7.98 -41.48 11.75
C GLY A 196 6.57 -40.87 11.76
N LEU A 197 5.84 -40.99 12.88
CA LEU A 197 4.48 -40.46 13.03
C LEU A 197 4.51 -39.03 13.56
N ARG A 198 3.63 -38.17 13.01
CA ARG A 198 3.44 -36.79 13.51
C ARG A 198 2.93 -36.79 14.96
N ALA A 199 1.99 -37.66 15.28
CA ALA A 199 1.45 -37.88 16.62
C ALA A 199 0.84 -39.30 16.71
N CYS A 200 0.47 -39.74 17.91
CA CYS A 200 -0.20 -41.03 18.10
C CYS A 200 -1.17 -41.01 19.30
N HIS A 201 -1.90 -42.10 19.51
CA HIS A 201 -2.83 -42.29 20.64
C HIS A 201 -2.15 -42.32 22.03
N ARG A 202 -0.83 -42.48 22.09
CA ARG A 202 -0.04 -42.48 23.34
C ARG A 202 0.36 -41.07 23.77
N CYS A 203 0.31 -40.10 22.85
CA CYS A 203 0.54 -38.68 23.10
C CYS A 203 -0.70 -37.87 22.72
N LEU A 204 -0.71 -37.19 21.58
CA LEU A 204 -1.68 -36.13 21.28
C LEU A 204 -3.05 -36.64 20.79
N HIS A 205 -3.14 -37.70 19.97
CA HIS A 205 -4.44 -38.10 19.38
C HIS A 205 -5.51 -38.44 20.41
N ARG A 206 -5.11 -38.88 21.61
CA ARG A 206 -6.03 -39.16 22.71
C ARG A 206 -6.85 -37.93 23.12
N TYR A 207 -6.28 -36.72 22.96
CA TYR A 207 -6.91 -35.46 23.35
C TYR A 207 -7.35 -34.63 22.15
N THR A 208 -7.36 -35.23 20.95
CA THR A 208 -7.70 -34.59 19.69
C THR A 208 -8.96 -35.24 19.12
N GLU A 209 -9.93 -34.40 18.71
CA GLU A 209 -11.10 -34.85 17.96
C GLU A 209 -10.67 -35.52 16.65
N GLU A 210 -11.36 -36.58 16.23
CA GLU A 210 -10.99 -37.41 15.07
C GLU A 210 -10.69 -36.59 13.80
N ARG A 211 -11.52 -35.57 13.52
CA ARG A 211 -11.38 -34.65 12.38
C ARG A 211 -10.12 -33.77 12.36
N HIS A 212 -9.36 -33.74 13.45
CA HIS A 212 -8.13 -32.95 13.57
C HIS A 212 -6.90 -33.84 13.85
N GLN A 213 -7.05 -35.16 13.86
CA GLN A 213 -5.93 -36.07 14.16
C GLN A 213 -4.87 -36.08 13.06
N ASP A 214 -5.25 -35.85 11.81
CA ASP A 214 -4.36 -35.68 10.65
C ASP A 214 -3.54 -34.38 10.69
N VAL A 215 -4.07 -33.36 11.35
CA VAL A 215 -3.48 -32.02 11.47
C VAL A 215 -2.52 -31.91 12.67
N VAL A 216 -2.75 -32.64 13.76
CA VAL A 216 -1.96 -32.51 15.00
C VAL A 216 -0.54 -33.09 14.88
N SER A 217 0.42 -32.35 15.43
CA SER A 217 1.86 -32.65 15.35
C SER A 217 2.58 -32.50 16.69
N ARG A 218 3.40 -33.51 17.01
CA ARG A 218 4.31 -33.50 18.16
C ARG A 218 5.37 -32.41 18.02
N HIS A 219 5.86 -32.19 16.80
CA HIS A 219 6.91 -31.20 16.54
C HIS A 219 6.43 -29.79 16.91
N GLU A 220 5.27 -29.40 16.40
CA GLU A 220 4.65 -28.09 16.63
C GLU A 220 4.29 -27.88 18.11
N ALA A 221 3.81 -28.93 18.78
CA ALA A 221 3.58 -28.89 20.21
C ALA A 221 4.89 -28.64 20.99
N LEU A 222 6.00 -29.28 20.60
CA LEU A 222 7.31 -29.10 21.24
C LEU A 222 7.91 -27.72 20.95
N GLU A 223 7.72 -27.19 19.75
CA GLU A 223 8.13 -25.83 19.37
C GLU A 223 7.48 -24.79 20.29
N ILE A 224 6.13 -24.80 20.39
CA ILE A 224 5.39 -23.86 21.24
C ILE A 224 5.78 -24.01 22.72
N LEU A 225 5.99 -25.24 23.20
CA LEU A 225 6.46 -25.48 24.57
C LEU A 225 7.91 -25.00 24.76
N GLY A 226 8.75 -25.10 23.74
CA GLY A 226 10.13 -24.60 23.72
C GLY A 226 10.19 -23.07 23.81
N ASP A 227 9.34 -22.38 23.05
CA ASP A 227 9.24 -20.91 23.10
C ASP A 227 8.85 -20.41 24.51
N LEU A 228 7.98 -21.16 25.21
CA LEU A 228 7.52 -20.80 26.56
C LEU A 228 8.50 -21.19 27.67
N LEU A 229 9.10 -22.38 27.58
CA LEU A 229 9.88 -22.99 28.68
C LEU A 229 11.39 -22.90 28.47
N GLY A 230 11.85 -22.47 27.30
CA GLY A 230 13.23 -22.55 26.86
C GLY A 230 13.55 -23.84 26.10
N PRO A 231 14.54 -23.81 25.18
CA PRO A 231 14.91 -24.93 24.33
C PRO A 231 15.61 -26.05 25.11
N VAL A 232 15.43 -27.28 24.62
CA VAL A 232 16.03 -28.50 25.18
C VAL A 232 16.69 -29.33 24.09
N ASP A 233 17.62 -30.20 24.48
CA ASP A 233 18.18 -31.22 23.59
C ASP A 233 17.22 -32.42 23.39
N GLU A 234 17.67 -33.42 22.63
CA GLU A 234 16.91 -34.65 22.34
C GLU A 234 16.57 -35.48 23.59
N ASN A 235 17.32 -35.32 24.68
CA ASN A 235 17.08 -36.00 25.95
C ASN A 235 16.17 -35.18 26.89
N GLY A 236 15.79 -33.96 26.50
CA GLY A 236 14.99 -33.04 27.29
C GLY A 236 15.80 -32.20 28.28
N GLU A 237 17.12 -32.19 28.18
CA GLU A 237 17.99 -31.33 29.00
C GLU A 237 18.01 -29.91 28.44
N PRO A 238 17.90 -28.86 29.29
CA PRO A 238 17.94 -27.47 28.82
C PRO A 238 19.24 -27.15 28.08
N LEU A 239 19.13 -26.50 26.92
CA LEU A 239 20.29 -25.94 26.25
C LEU A 239 20.92 -24.84 27.11
N ARG A 240 22.22 -24.64 26.96
CA ARG A 240 22.99 -23.65 27.73
C ARG A 240 23.36 -22.45 26.88
N ASP A 241 23.34 -21.27 27.48
CA ASP A 241 23.83 -20.03 26.87
C ASP A 241 25.37 -20.00 26.79
N ALA A 242 25.93 -18.92 26.24
CA ALA A 242 27.37 -18.73 26.10
C ALA A 242 28.13 -18.72 27.45
N ASP A 243 27.41 -18.43 28.54
CA ASP A 243 27.94 -18.40 29.91
C ASP A 243 27.74 -19.74 30.65
N GLY A 244 27.14 -20.74 29.98
CA GLY A 244 26.91 -22.07 30.52
C GLY A 244 25.63 -22.22 31.37
N ASN A 245 24.76 -21.22 31.40
CA ASN A 245 23.51 -21.27 32.15
C ASN A 245 22.39 -21.90 31.31
N PRO A 246 21.47 -22.69 31.91
CA PRO A 246 20.26 -23.16 31.23
C PRO A 246 19.46 -21.99 30.66
N VAL A 247 19.11 -22.07 29.38
CA VAL A 247 18.20 -21.10 28.74
C VAL A 247 16.79 -21.35 29.27
N ASP A 248 16.30 -20.49 30.18
CA ASP A 248 14.93 -20.52 30.70
C ASP A 248 14.08 -19.44 30.00
N GLY A 249 13.04 -19.87 29.27
CA GLY A 249 12.09 -18.97 28.62
C GLY A 249 11.02 -18.42 29.56
N TRP A 250 10.93 -18.94 30.80
CA TRP A 250 9.79 -18.69 31.66
C TRP A 250 9.94 -17.43 32.52
N ALA A 251 9.11 -16.43 32.26
CA ALA A 251 9.00 -15.23 33.07
C ALA A 251 7.55 -14.97 33.49
N VAL A 252 7.34 -14.50 34.72
CA VAL A 252 6.01 -14.25 35.28
C VAL A 252 5.87 -12.81 35.71
N THR A 253 4.82 -12.15 35.20
CA THR A 253 4.41 -10.81 35.63
C THR A 253 2.93 -10.84 35.97
N LYS A 254 2.56 -10.37 37.17
CA LYS A 254 1.16 -10.28 37.57
C LYS A 254 0.48 -9.09 36.89
N VAL A 255 -0.60 -9.34 36.15
CA VAL A 255 -1.42 -8.31 35.49
C VAL A 255 -2.83 -8.32 36.06
N ALA A 256 -3.48 -7.16 36.10
CA ALA A 256 -4.85 -7.05 36.63
C ALA A 256 -5.91 -7.67 35.71
N SER A 257 -5.67 -7.66 34.40
CA SER A 257 -6.53 -8.27 33.39
C SER A 257 -5.72 -8.68 32.17
N THR A 258 -6.16 -9.73 31.47
CA THR A 258 -5.64 -10.11 30.15
C THR A 258 -5.81 -8.99 29.12
N GLU A 259 -6.70 -8.04 29.38
CA GLU A 259 -6.92 -6.85 28.52
C GLU A 259 -5.74 -5.87 28.55
N LEU A 260 -4.92 -5.92 29.59
CA LEU A 260 -3.75 -5.05 29.77
C LEU A 260 -2.49 -5.65 29.15
N ILE A 261 -2.56 -6.89 28.67
CA ILE A 261 -1.46 -7.50 27.90
C ILE A 261 -1.45 -6.80 26.55
N GLY A 262 -0.43 -5.97 26.33
CA GLY A 262 -0.19 -5.30 25.06
C GLY A 262 0.01 -6.33 23.97
N LEU A 263 -0.81 -6.24 22.91
CA LEU A 263 -0.63 -7.05 21.71
C LEU A 263 0.57 -6.57 20.90
N ASP A 264 1.10 -5.38 21.19
CA ASP A 264 2.04 -4.63 20.37
C ASP A 264 3.28 -5.45 19.97
N LYS A 265 4.01 -6.05 20.93
CA LYS A 265 5.18 -6.93 20.64
C LYS A 265 4.81 -8.24 19.97
N GLN A 266 3.61 -8.74 20.27
CA GLN A 266 3.10 -9.98 19.71
C GLN A 266 2.70 -9.75 18.24
N VAL A 267 2.07 -8.62 17.93
CA VAL A 267 1.63 -8.24 16.59
C VAL A 267 2.81 -7.92 15.68
N GLU A 268 3.88 -7.28 16.18
CA GLU A 268 5.15 -7.14 15.45
C GLU A 268 5.74 -8.51 15.10
N SER A 269 5.84 -9.42 16.08
CA SER A 269 6.32 -10.80 15.85
C SER A 269 5.37 -11.64 14.97
N ASP A 270 4.05 -11.39 15.05
CA ASP A 270 3.01 -12.05 14.26
C ASP A 270 3.04 -11.56 12.80
N LEU A 271 3.27 -10.25 12.58
CA LEU A 271 3.51 -9.67 11.25
C LEU A 271 4.74 -10.28 10.61
N GLU A 272 5.84 -10.40 11.36
CA GLU A 272 7.07 -11.02 10.89
C GLU A 272 6.85 -12.48 10.48
N ALA A 273 6.20 -13.27 11.35
CA ALA A 273 5.90 -14.67 11.08
C ALA A 273 4.99 -14.84 9.85
N ARG A 274 3.97 -13.99 9.70
CA ARG A 274 3.08 -14.00 8.53
C ARG A 274 3.81 -13.61 7.26
N PHE A 275 4.68 -12.60 7.31
CA PHE A 275 5.47 -12.19 6.16
C PHE A 275 6.38 -13.32 5.69
N LEU A 276 7.06 -14.01 6.61
CA LEU A 276 7.90 -15.17 6.27
C LEU A 276 7.07 -16.33 5.71
N ALA A 277 5.90 -16.64 6.29
CA ALA A 277 5.00 -17.66 5.78
C ALA A 277 4.47 -17.33 4.37
N ALA A 278 4.12 -16.06 4.13
CA ALA A 278 3.67 -15.57 2.83
C ALA A 278 4.79 -15.65 1.80
N LEU A 279 6.03 -15.28 2.18
CA LEU A 279 7.20 -15.39 1.32
C LEU A 279 7.52 -16.86 0.97
N ARG A 280 7.44 -17.78 1.95
CA ARG A 280 7.60 -19.22 1.74
C ARG A 280 6.59 -19.74 0.72
N LYS A 281 5.30 -19.52 0.99
CA LYS A 281 4.20 -19.93 0.09
C LYS A 281 4.35 -19.32 -1.30
N TRP A 282 4.76 -18.06 -1.39
CA TRP A 282 5.02 -17.41 -2.68
C TRP A 282 6.16 -18.15 -3.41
N SER A 283 7.30 -18.39 -2.77
CA SER A 283 8.46 -19.05 -3.39
C SER A 283 8.17 -20.47 -3.88
N GLU A 284 7.37 -21.24 -3.13
CA GLU A 284 6.92 -22.59 -3.53
C GLU A 284 6.09 -22.59 -4.83
N ASN A 285 5.48 -21.45 -5.16
CA ASN A 285 4.67 -21.27 -6.36
C ASN A 285 5.41 -20.51 -7.48
N GLN A 286 6.73 -20.37 -7.40
CA GLN A 286 7.55 -19.75 -8.44
C GLN A 286 8.54 -20.76 -9.01
N ASP A 287 8.66 -20.79 -10.34
CA ASP A 287 9.67 -21.61 -11.01
C ASP A 287 11.07 -20.98 -10.93
N ASP A 288 11.13 -19.66 -10.70
CA ASP A 288 12.35 -18.85 -10.75
C ASP A 288 12.88 -18.44 -9.36
N ALA A 289 12.30 -18.92 -8.27
CA ALA A 289 12.69 -18.53 -6.91
C ALA A 289 12.69 -19.71 -5.93
N ALA A 290 13.63 -19.70 -4.98
CA ALA A 290 13.70 -20.68 -3.90
C ALA A 290 14.10 -20.02 -2.58
N LEU A 291 13.42 -20.38 -1.49
CA LEU A 291 13.74 -19.94 -0.14
C LEU A 291 14.21 -21.14 0.69
N ASP A 292 15.49 -21.17 1.03
CA ASP A 292 16.09 -22.16 1.94
C ASP A 292 16.20 -21.56 3.35
N GLU A 293 15.41 -22.05 4.30
CA GLU A 293 15.45 -21.57 5.69
C GLU A 293 16.53 -22.31 6.50
N SER A 294 17.36 -21.56 7.22
CA SER A 294 18.44 -22.09 8.05
C SER A 294 18.29 -21.58 9.50
N GLY A 295 17.70 -22.42 10.36
CA GLY A 295 17.42 -22.05 11.76
C GLY A 295 16.28 -21.04 11.92
N THR A 296 16.05 -20.57 13.14
CA THR A 296 14.86 -19.75 13.50
C THR A 296 14.86 -18.31 12.98
N ASN A 297 16.02 -17.72 12.65
CA ASN A 297 16.13 -16.28 12.35
C ASN A 297 16.85 -15.93 11.02
N SER A 298 17.16 -16.93 10.18
CA SER A 298 17.86 -16.68 8.92
C SER A 298 17.42 -17.60 7.78
N GLY A 299 17.32 -17.04 6.59
CA GLY A 299 17.00 -17.78 5.36
C GLY A 299 17.87 -17.33 4.20
N TYR A 300 17.81 -18.08 3.11
CA TYR A 300 18.50 -17.79 1.86
C TYR A 300 17.50 -17.78 0.72
N LEU A 301 17.23 -16.60 0.18
CA LEU A 301 16.36 -16.40 -0.97
C LEU A 301 17.20 -16.31 -2.24
N ARG A 302 16.91 -17.16 -3.22
CA ARG A 302 17.60 -17.21 -4.50
C ARG A 302 16.61 -17.00 -5.64
N PHE A 303 17.01 -16.21 -6.63
CA PHE A 303 16.30 -16.10 -7.89
C PHE A 303 17.15 -16.67 -9.03
N THR A 304 16.52 -17.39 -9.95
CA THR A 304 17.12 -18.02 -11.12
C THR A 304 16.24 -17.77 -12.34
N GLY A 305 16.67 -16.90 -13.26
CA GLY A 305 15.88 -16.64 -14.47
C GLY A 305 16.67 -15.97 -15.60
N PRO A 306 16.16 -16.03 -16.85
CA PRO A 306 16.75 -15.34 -17.98
C PRO A 306 16.62 -13.81 -17.83
N THR A 307 17.67 -13.08 -18.20
CA THR A 307 17.69 -11.61 -18.20
C THR A 307 16.88 -11.08 -19.38
N ALA A 308 15.61 -10.74 -19.17
CA ALA A 308 14.92 -9.84 -20.09
C ALA A 308 15.17 -8.40 -19.64
N SER A 309 16.31 -7.84 -20.03
CA SER A 309 16.48 -6.39 -20.11
C SER A 309 16.36 -6.01 -21.59
N ALA A 310 15.23 -5.43 -21.97
CA ALA A 310 15.09 -4.77 -23.26
C ALA A 310 16.19 -3.69 -23.37
N GLY A 311 17.08 -3.81 -24.35
CA GLY A 311 18.02 -2.76 -24.74
C GLY A 311 19.52 -3.08 -24.72
N GLU A 312 19.97 -4.13 -24.04
CA GLU A 312 21.38 -4.55 -24.12
C GLU A 312 21.51 -5.70 -25.11
N ALA A 313 22.35 -5.53 -26.14
CA ALA A 313 22.63 -6.56 -27.14
C ALA A 313 22.94 -7.88 -26.44
N ALA A 314 22.18 -8.92 -26.79
CA ALA A 314 22.27 -10.26 -26.26
C ALA A 314 23.58 -10.94 -26.69
N ASP A 315 24.70 -10.52 -26.11
CA ASP A 315 25.92 -11.30 -26.13
C ASP A 315 26.01 -12.08 -24.80
N THR A 316 25.92 -13.41 -24.95
CA THR A 316 26.02 -14.48 -23.94
C THR A 316 24.85 -14.72 -22.98
N GLU A 317 24.31 -15.94 -23.11
CA GLU A 317 23.50 -16.77 -22.20
C GLU A 317 24.01 -16.83 -20.73
N SER A 318 24.26 -15.69 -20.06
CA SER A 318 24.56 -15.69 -18.63
C SER A 318 23.25 -15.60 -17.85
N VAL A 319 22.78 -16.73 -17.31
CA VAL A 319 21.74 -16.74 -16.28
C VAL A 319 22.34 -16.02 -15.05
N ARG A 320 21.92 -14.78 -14.77
CA ARG A 320 22.29 -14.12 -13.51
C ARG A 320 21.37 -14.65 -12.43
N SER A 321 21.95 -15.37 -11.46
CA SER A 321 21.28 -15.66 -10.19
C SER A 321 21.50 -14.50 -9.22
N THR A 322 20.46 -14.08 -8.51
CA THR A 322 20.61 -13.18 -7.35
C THR A 322 20.30 -13.94 -6.08
N GLY A 323 21.28 -13.98 -5.18
CA GLY A 323 21.16 -14.55 -3.83
C GLY A 323 21.08 -13.47 -2.76
N TRP A 324 20.21 -13.71 -1.78
CA TRP A 324 19.99 -12.83 -0.64
C TRP A 324 19.92 -13.64 0.65
N ARG A 325 20.77 -13.30 1.62
CA ARG A 325 20.64 -13.76 2.99
C ARG A 325 19.58 -12.92 3.69
N LEU A 326 18.47 -13.54 4.07
CA LEU A 326 17.42 -12.97 4.88
C LEU A 326 17.78 -13.13 6.36
N THR A 327 17.68 -12.06 7.15
CA THR A 327 17.85 -12.07 8.61
C THR A 327 16.71 -11.31 9.25
N ALA A 328 15.98 -11.96 10.15
CA ALA A 328 14.93 -11.34 10.94
C ALA A 328 15.51 -10.55 12.11
N GLN A 329 14.84 -9.47 12.51
CA GLN A 329 15.06 -8.77 13.78
C GLN A 329 16.51 -8.30 14.03
N ARG A 330 17.16 -7.79 12.99
CA ARG A 330 18.55 -7.32 13.08
C ARG A 330 18.64 -6.00 13.84
N ASN A 331 19.43 -5.98 14.91
CA ASN A 331 19.78 -4.74 15.61
C ASN A 331 20.77 -3.95 14.76
N MET A 332 20.41 -2.71 14.44
CA MET A 332 21.26 -1.70 13.83
C MET A 332 21.57 -0.62 14.88
N GLU A 333 22.49 0.29 14.57
CA GLU A 333 22.99 1.29 15.52
C GLU A 333 21.88 2.15 16.17
N HIS A 334 20.81 2.44 15.43
CA HIS A 334 19.73 3.34 15.86
C HIS A 334 18.31 2.78 15.71
N THR A 335 18.19 1.54 15.23
CA THR A 335 16.89 0.93 14.96
C THR A 335 17.02 -0.58 14.95
N ARG A 336 15.91 -1.29 15.19
CA ARG A 336 15.80 -2.72 14.96
C ARG A 336 14.92 -2.91 13.74
N THR A 337 15.44 -3.63 12.75
CA THR A 337 14.73 -3.87 11.49
C THR A 337 13.99 -5.19 11.56
N ASP A 338 12.79 -5.26 10.97
CA ASP A 338 11.99 -6.49 10.98
C ASP A 338 12.65 -7.56 10.09
N PHE A 339 13.04 -7.20 8.87
CA PHE A 339 13.87 -8.05 8.01
C PHE A 339 14.97 -7.27 7.30
N THR A 340 16.12 -7.91 7.13
CA THR A 340 17.22 -7.43 6.28
C THR A 340 17.61 -8.50 5.28
N PHE A 341 17.66 -8.14 3.99
CA PHE A 341 18.22 -8.92 2.91
C PHE A 341 19.63 -8.41 2.61
N GLU A 342 20.61 -9.29 2.72
CA GLU A 342 22.01 -9.00 2.40
C GLU A 342 22.42 -9.80 1.17
N SER A 343 22.84 -9.11 0.12
CA SER A 343 23.24 -9.77 -1.13
C SER A 343 24.43 -10.67 -0.89
N THR A 344 24.35 -11.90 -1.40
CA THR A 344 25.42 -12.91 -1.31
C THR A 344 26.26 -13.01 -2.57
N ASP A 345 25.77 -12.41 -3.65
CA ASP A 345 26.43 -12.42 -4.96
C ASP A 345 26.85 -10.99 -5.33
N GLY A 346 28.15 -10.78 -5.54
CA GLY A 346 28.69 -9.49 -5.97
C GLY A 346 28.87 -8.46 -4.84
N PRO A 347 28.81 -7.15 -5.14
CA PRO A 347 29.05 -6.11 -4.15
C PRO A 347 27.97 -6.10 -3.07
N ARG A 348 28.39 -5.90 -1.82
CA ARG A 348 27.51 -5.89 -0.66
C ARG A 348 26.36 -4.88 -0.86
N ARG A 349 25.13 -5.39 -0.90
CA ARG A 349 23.89 -4.61 -0.95
C ARG A 349 22.99 -5.02 0.20
N LEU A 350 22.38 -4.05 0.84
CA LEU A 350 21.46 -4.26 1.96
C LEU A 350 20.09 -3.70 1.58
N VAL A 351 19.07 -4.52 1.72
CA VAL A 351 17.66 -4.13 1.61
C VAL A 351 17.02 -4.36 2.96
N THR A 352 16.43 -3.33 3.54
CA THR A 352 15.73 -3.39 4.83
C THR A 352 14.24 -3.34 4.61
N VAL A 353 13.49 -4.18 5.31
CA VAL A 353 12.02 -4.16 5.31
C VAL A 353 11.53 -3.80 6.71
N TYR A 354 10.63 -2.83 6.76
CA TYR A 354 9.80 -2.52 7.92
C TYR A 354 8.38 -3.05 7.70
N LEU A 355 7.84 -3.69 8.73
CA LEU A 355 6.47 -4.18 8.81
C LEU A 355 5.65 -3.26 9.71
N ASP A 356 5.06 -2.24 9.11
CA ASP A 356 4.41 -1.17 9.82
C ASP A 356 2.92 -1.46 10.08
N GLY A 357 2.49 -1.36 11.34
CA GLY A 357 1.08 -1.33 11.71
C GLY A 357 0.58 0.10 12.01
N HIS A 358 -0.45 0.59 11.30
CA HIS A 358 -1.00 1.95 11.47
C HIS A 358 -1.25 2.34 12.94
N ARG A 359 -1.77 1.42 13.76
CA ARG A 359 -2.03 1.63 15.19
C ARG A 359 -0.77 1.97 16.01
N TYR A 360 0.38 1.42 15.63
CA TYR A 360 1.65 1.53 16.35
C TYR A 360 2.51 2.68 15.84
N HIS A 361 2.32 3.06 14.57
CA HIS A 361 3.14 4.07 13.92
C HIS A 361 2.41 5.41 13.67
N ALA A 362 1.10 5.39 13.40
CA ALA A 362 0.35 6.54 12.92
C ALA A 362 -1.00 6.73 13.64
N SER A 363 -1.07 6.41 14.95
CA SER A 363 -2.27 6.65 15.76
C SER A 363 -2.10 7.81 16.73
N ARG A 364 -3.21 8.35 17.25
CA ARG A 364 -3.16 9.39 18.30
C ARG A 364 -2.36 8.97 19.54
N LYS A 365 -2.38 7.68 19.88
CA LYS A 365 -1.65 7.13 21.03
C LYS A 365 -0.18 6.89 20.70
N HIS A 366 0.12 6.49 19.47
CA HIS A 366 1.47 6.19 19.00
C HIS A 366 1.70 6.91 17.67
N ASN A 367 2.14 8.15 17.76
CA ASN A 367 2.54 8.95 16.61
C ASN A 367 4.07 8.84 16.46
N GLN A 368 4.50 7.88 15.64
CA GLN A 368 5.91 7.61 15.33
C GLN A 368 6.28 8.05 13.90
N ILE A 369 5.37 8.74 13.18
CA ILE A 369 5.54 9.11 11.77
C ILE A 369 6.88 9.83 11.53
N ALA A 370 7.14 10.94 12.24
CA ALA A 370 8.38 11.70 12.12
C ALA A 370 9.62 10.91 12.63
N PRO A 371 9.61 10.29 13.83
CA PRO A 371 10.70 9.43 14.28
C PRO A 371 11.07 8.31 13.30
N ASP A 372 10.09 7.63 12.71
CA ASP A 372 10.34 6.53 11.78
C ASP A 372 10.86 7.02 10.44
N CYS A 373 10.41 8.19 9.98
CA CYS A 373 11.00 8.87 8.83
C CYS A 373 12.51 9.08 9.04
N THR A 374 12.91 9.62 10.20
CA THR A 374 14.33 9.82 10.54
C THR A 374 15.12 8.50 10.59
N LYS A 375 14.57 7.45 11.23
CA LYS A 375 15.23 6.12 11.29
C LYS A 375 15.47 5.55 9.89
N ARG A 376 14.51 5.70 8.98
CA ARG A 376 14.61 5.21 7.59
C ARG A 376 15.63 6.00 6.78
N ASN A 377 15.66 7.32 6.93
CA ASN A 377 16.65 8.16 6.27
C ASN A 377 18.07 7.85 6.75
N HIS A 378 18.28 7.54 8.03
CA HIS A 378 19.56 7.06 8.53
C HIS A 378 19.99 5.75 7.85
N LEU A 379 19.09 4.78 7.71
CA LEU A 379 19.40 3.53 7.02
C LEU A 379 19.73 3.75 5.54
N ARG A 380 19.01 4.65 4.86
CA ARG A 380 19.31 5.04 3.47
C ARG A 380 20.72 5.63 3.36
N ALA A 381 21.08 6.54 4.26
CA ALA A 381 22.42 7.12 4.34
C ALA A 381 23.50 6.06 4.64
N ASP A 382 23.18 5.03 5.42
CA ASP A 382 24.06 3.88 5.65
C ASP A 382 24.14 2.92 4.43
N GLY A 383 23.48 3.27 3.32
CA GLY A 383 23.56 2.58 2.02
C GLY A 383 22.48 1.52 1.79
N HIS A 384 21.49 1.42 2.67
CA HIS A 384 20.36 0.49 2.54
C HIS A 384 19.31 1.00 1.54
N ILE A 385 18.65 0.09 0.85
CA ILE A 385 17.34 0.36 0.24
C ILE A 385 16.27 -0.04 1.26
N VAL A 386 15.28 0.80 1.51
CA VAL A 386 14.32 0.59 2.60
C VAL A 386 12.91 0.45 2.04
N PHE A 387 12.28 -0.69 2.30
CA PHE A 387 10.87 -0.95 1.99
C PHE A 387 10.03 -0.90 3.26
N GLN A 388 8.85 -0.31 3.17
CA GLN A 388 7.82 -0.31 4.20
C GLN A 388 6.60 -1.07 3.68
N ILE A 389 6.13 -2.04 4.47
CA ILE A 389 5.06 -2.96 4.12
C ILE A 389 4.07 -2.97 5.28
N THR A 390 2.78 -2.86 4.98
CA THR A 390 1.74 -2.80 6.02
C THR A 390 1.05 -4.15 6.22
N TRP A 391 0.33 -4.30 7.34
CA TRP A 391 -0.55 -5.45 7.58
C TRP A 391 -1.52 -5.70 6.43
N ASP A 392 -2.10 -4.62 5.92
CA ASP A 392 -3.08 -4.71 4.86
C ASP A 392 -2.43 -5.13 3.51
N ASP A 393 -1.19 -4.70 3.24
CA ASP A 393 -0.42 -5.15 2.05
C ASP A 393 -0.19 -6.66 2.11
N LEU A 394 0.16 -7.17 3.29
CA LEU A 394 0.36 -8.59 3.53
C LEU A 394 -0.93 -9.39 3.37
N GLU A 395 -2.05 -8.90 3.90
CA GLU A 395 -3.36 -9.55 3.73
C GLU A 395 -3.78 -9.61 2.26
N LEU A 396 -3.52 -8.55 1.48
CA LEU A 396 -3.81 -8.54 0.04
C LEU A 396 -2.89 -9.48 -0.74
N PHE A 397 -1.62 -9.54 -0.36
CA PHE A 397 -0.66 -10.48 -0.97
C PHE A 397 -1.05 -11.94 -0.71
N GLU A 398 -1.47 -12.28 0.50
CA GLU A 398 -1.94 -13.63 0.87
C GLU A 398 -3.19 -14.09 0.08
N LYS A 399 -4.05 -13.15 -0.32
CA LYS A 399 -5.25 -13.42 -1.15
C LYS A 399 -4.91 -13.80 -2.60
N GLY A 400 -3.68 -13.54 -3.07
CA GLY A 400 -3.20 -13.93 -4.39
C GLY A 400 -3.81 -13.13 -5.56
N ASP A 401 -3.89 -13.73 -6.74
CA ASP A 401 -4.20 -13.04 -8.01
C ASP A 401 -5.58 -12.35 -8.04
N ALA A 402 -6.53 -12.79 -7.22
CA ALA A 402 -7.83 -12.12 -7.07
C ALA A 402 -7.72 -10.67 -6.56
N ALA A 403 -6.65 -10.34 -5.83
CA ALA A 403 -6.35 -8.99 -5.35
C ALA A 403 -5.50 -8.15 -6.32
N LYS A 404 -4.88 -8.76 -7.34
CA LYS A 404 -3.95 -8.11 -8.28
C LYS A 404 -4.63 -7.40 -9.47
N ALA A 405 -5.95 -7.46 -9.58
CA ALA A 405 -6.70 -6.89 -10.71
C ALA A 405 -6.65 -5.35 -10.77
N GLN A 406 -6.27 -4.68 -9.67
CA GLN A 406 -6.02 -3.23 -9.62
C GLN A 406 -4.79 -2.95 -8.74
N PRO A 407 -4.05 -1.85 -8.99
CA PRO A 407 -2.98 -1.42 -8.10
C PRO A 407 -3.54 -1.21 -6.69
N VAL A 408 -2.83 -1.73 -5.70
CA VAL A 408 -3.31 -1.73 -4.30
C VAL A 408 -3.35 -0.30 -3.73
N TRP A 409 -2.42 0.56 -4.16
CA TRP A 409 -2.37 2.00 -3.87
C TRP A 409 -2.17 2.77 -5.20
N PRO A 410 -3.20 3.01 -6.02
CA PRO A 410 -2.99 3.73 -7.26
C PRO A 410 -2.60 5.18 -6.93
N PRO A 411 -1.41 5.66 -7.36
CA PRO A 411 -0.96 7.02 -7.05
C PRO A 411 -1.81 8.09 -7.75
N TYR A 412 -2.41 7.74 -8.89
CA TYR A 412 -3.25 8.60 -9.72
C TYR A 412 -4.20 7.73 -10.57
N ARG A 413 -5.22 8.35 -11.17
CA ARG A 413 -6.13 7.71 -12.14
C ARG A 413 -5.40 7.11 -13.34
N ARG A 414 -6.15 6.36 -14.14
CA ARG A 414 -5.65 5.68 -15.34
C ARG A 414 -4.85 6.58 -16.28
N ILE A 415 -5.26 7.83 -16.47
CA ILE A 415 -4.55 8.79 -17.34
C ILE A 415 -3.11 8.97 -16.83
N GLY A 416 -2.90 9.32 -15.56
CA GLY A 416 -1.55 9.42 -14.98
C GLY A 416 -0.76 8.10 -15.01
N GLN A 417 -1.44 6.95 -14.94
CA GLN A 417 -0.79 5.63 -15.09
C GLN A 417 -0.29 5.38 -16.50
N ASP A 418 -1.04 5.80 -17.50
CA ASP A 418 -0.64 5.68 -18.89
C ASP A 418 0.45 6.72 -19.22
N THR A 419 0.36 7.95 -18.70
CA THR A 419 1.43 8.97 -18.75
C THR A 419 2.73 8.48 -18.12
N ALA A 420 2.69 7.85 -16.95
CA ALA A 420 3.89 7.30 -16.32
C ALA A 420 4.51 6.14 -17.13
N LYS A 421 3.68 5.33 -17.80
CA LYS A 421 4.19 4.28 -18.69
C LYS A 421 4.87 4.87 -19.93
N GLU A 422 4.34 5.97 -20.46
CA GLU A 422 4.95 6.75 -21.56
C GLU A 422 6.31 7.29 -21.16
N TRP A 423 6.38 7.99 -20.02
CA TRP A 423 7.66 8.44 -19.46
C TRP A 423 8.65 7.29 -19.25
N TYR A 424 8.18 6.14 -18.79
CA TYR A 424 9.06 4.99 -18.60
C TYR A 424 9.65 4.49 -19.92
N GLU A 425 8.85 4.44 -20.99
CA GLU A 425 9.28 4.07 -22.33
C GLU A 425 10.30 5.06 -22.90
N GLU A 426 10.04 6.36 -22.77
CA GLU A 426 10.92 7.44 -23.22
C GLU A 426 12.27 7.46 -22.50
N LEU A 427 12.28 7.11 -21.21
CA LEU A 427 13.51 6.93 -20.42
C LEU A 427 14.24 5.60 -20.76
N GLY A 428 13.84 4.91 -21.84
CA GLY A 428 14.44 3.67 -22.33
C GLY A 428 14.01 2.42 -21.57
N GLY A 429 12.88 2.48 -20.86
CA GLY A 429 12.24 1.36 -20.21
C GLY A 429 11.28 0.59 -21.12
N ASP A 430 10.85 -0.59 -20.70
CA ASP A 430 9.81 -1.33 -21.41
C ASP A 430 8.43 -1.05 -20.80
N ARG A 431 7.57 -0.36 -21.56
CA ARG A 431 6.21 0.02 -21.18
C ARG A 431 5.41 -1.15 -20.57
N ALA A 432 5.56 -2.37 -21.11
CA ALA A 432 4.80 -3.54 -20.69
C ALA A 432 5.18 -4.02 -19.28
N HIS A 433 6.41 -3.79 -18.84
CA HIS A 433 6.94 -4.25 -17.57
C HIS A 433 6.77 -3.25 -16.41
N TYR A 434 6.29 -2.03 -16.69
CA TYR A 434 6.20 -0.97 -15.68
C TYR A 434 5.19 -1.31 -14.57
N SER A 435 3.96 -1.65 -14.94
CA SER A 435 2.87 -1.94 -13.99
C SER A 435 3.18 -3.12 -13.07
N ALA A 436 3.89 -4.14 -13.56
CA ALA A 436 4.21 -5.33 -12.79
C ALA A 436 5.21 -5.06 -11.64
N ALA A 437 5.96 -3.96 -11.69
CA ALA A 437 6.92 -3.58 -10.66
C ALA A 437 6.44 -2.38 -9.82
N VAL A 438 5.77 -1.42 -10.45
CA VAL A 438 5.40 -0.14 -9.82
C VAL A 438 3.96 -0.18 -9.33
N PHE A 439 2.99 -0.42 -10.22
CA PHE A 439 1.55 -0.39 -9.90
C PHE A 439 1.04 -1.72 -9.35
N THR A 440 1.74 -2.25 -8.35
CA THR A 440 1.46 -3.54 -7.72
C THR A 440 1.52 -3.41 -6.19
N ASN A 441 1.31 -4.52 -5.47
CA ASN A 441 1.47 -4.57 -4.02
C ASN A 441 2.93 -4.25 -3.62
N PRO A 442 3.19 -3.51 -2.52
CA PRO A 442 4.56 -3.23 -2.05
C PRO A 442 5.45 -4.47 -1.87
N ILE A 443 4.89 -5.64 -1.53
CA ILE A 443 5.62 -6.90 -1.45
C ILE A 443 6.08 -7.35 -2.85
N ASP A 444 5.23 -7.23 -3.87
CA ASP A 444 5.59 -7.53 -5.26
C ASP A 444 6.66 -6.57 -5.78
N THR A 445 6.59 -5.27 -5.44
CA THR A 445 7.64 -4.28 -5.75
C THR A 445 8.98 -4.64 -5.11
N LEU A 446 8.98 -5.04 -3.82
CA LEU A 446 10.19 -5.53 -3.12
C LEU A 446 10.77 -6.75 -3.87
N LEU A 447 9.95 -7.74 -4.20
CA LEU A 447 10.39 -8.96 -4.88
C LEU A 447 10.92 -8.66 -6.27
N ALA A 448 10.31 -7.74 -7.01
CA ALA A 448 10.83 -7.25 -8.29
C ALA A 448 12.21 -6.58 -8.13
N TYR A 449 12.42 -5.81 -7.06
CA TYR A 449 13.72 -5.20 -6.76
C TYR A 449 14.78 -6.26 -6.42
N LEU A 450 14.44 -7.24 -5.58
CA LEU A 450 15.36 -8.32 -5.21
C LEU A 450 15.75 -9.20 -6.41
N ARG A 451 14.85 -9.40 -7.37
CA ARG A 451 15.15 -10.03 -8.67
C ARG A 451 16.12 -9.20 -9.50
N GLN A 452 15.86 -7.89 -9.65
CA GLN A 452 16.66 -6.99 -10.48
C GLN A 452 17.12 -5.75 -9.70
N PRO A 453 18.15 -5.87 -8.85
CA PRO A 453 18.57 -4.81 -7.93
C PRO A 453 19.44 -3.73 -8.61
N SER A 454 19.00 -3.25 -9.77
CA SER A 454 19.67 -2.17 -10.51
C SER A 454 19.15 -0.81 -10.07
N ARG A 455 19.97 -0.04 -9.36
CA ARG A 455 19.60 1.29 -8.87
C ARG A 455 19.23 2.26 -9.99
N THR A 456 19.91 2.17 -11.15
CA THR A 456 19.62 3.02 -12.31
C THR A 456 18.28 2.65 -12.96
N ALA A 457 17.99 1.35 -13.12
CA ALA A 457 16.70 0.90 -13.67
C ALA A 457 15.51 1.26 -12.77
N TRP A 458 15.71 1.21 -11.45
CA TRP A 458 14.72 1.65 -10.48
C TRP A 458 14.62 3.17 -10.38
N GLY A 459 15.72 3.90 -10.56
CA GLY A 459 15.73 5.35 -10.70
C GLY A 459 14.89 5.83 -11.88
N ARG A 460 14.99 5.16 -13.03
CA ARG A 460 14.11 5.41 -14.19
C ARG A 460 12.63 5.17 -13.89
N ARG A 461 12.31 4.11 -13.14
CA ARG A 461 10.92 3.87 -12.69
C ARG A 461 10.42 4.98 -11.77
N ALA A 462 11.26 5.46 -10.87
CA ALA A 462 10.91 6.55 -9.98
C ALA A 462 10.70 7.88 -10.73
N LYS A 463 11.57 8.21 -11.71
CA LYS A 463 11.36 9.37 -12.62
C LYS A 463 10.00 9.26 -13.32
N ALA A 464 9.70 8.12 -13.93
CA ALA A 464 8.45 7.86 -14.62
C ALA A 464 7.21 7.95 -13.72
N LEU A 465 7.31 7.47 -12.47
CA LEU A 465 6.25 7.57 -11.47
C LEU A 465 5.93 9.04 -11.15
N VAL A 466 6.94 9.88 -10.97
CA VAL A 466 6.76 11.32 -10.76
C VAL A 466 6.22 11.99 -12.04
N GLY A 467 6.71 11.59 -13.22
CA GLY A 467 6.20 12.05 -14.51
C GLY A 467 4.71 11.78 -14.72
N GLY A 468 4.15 10.73 -14.10
CA GLY A 468 2.71 10.49 -14.06
C GLY A 468 1.88 11.62 -13.43
N LEU A 469 2.46 12.39 -12.49
CA LEU A 469 1.80 13.55 -11.88
C LEU A 469 1.59 14.70 -12.89
N MET A 470 2.32 14.69 -14.02
CA MET A 470 2.16 15.66 -15.10
C MET A 470 0.86 15.51 -15.87
N SER A 471 0.05 14.48 -15.61
CA SER A 471 -1.29 14.40 -16.19
C SER A 471 -2.25 15.50 -15.68
N THR A 472 -1.96 16.06 -14.50
CA THR A 472 -2.74 17.12 -13.86
C THR A 472 -1.82 18.04 -13.04
N PRO A 473 -1.00 18.88 -13.70
CA PRO A 473 -0.02 19.72 -13.01
C PRO A 473 -0.69 20.88 -12.27
N GLU A 474 -0.26 21.14 -11.03
CA GLU A 474 -0.58 22.38 -10.30
C GLU A 474 0.73 23.16 -10.08
N PRO A 475 1.07 24.14 -10.94
CA PRO A 475 2.33 24.85 -10.82
C PRO A 475 2.34 25.76 -9.58
N LEU A 476 3.44 25.72 -8.84
CA LEU A 476 3.76 26.67 -7.77
C LEU A 476 4.67 27.78 -8.28
N VAL A 477 5.67 27.42 -9.10
CA VAL A 477 6.47 28.37 -9.89
C VAL A 477 6.86 27.72 -11.21
N GLN A 478 6.68 28.45 -12.30
CA GLN A 478 7.07 28.06 -13.64
C GLN A 478 8.37 28.77 -14.02
N GLN A 479 9.21 28.13 -14.83
CA GLN A 479 10.47 28.70 -15.33
C GLN A 479 11.32 29.33 -14.22
N ALA A 480 11.46 28.65 -13.09
CA ALA A 480 12.20 29.13 -11.95
C ALA A 480 13.72 29.06 -12.21
N GLU A 481 14.46 30.07 -11.78
CA GLU A 481 15.87 29.90 -11.46
C GLU A 481 16.03 29.08 -10.16
N ARG A 482 17.22 28.52 -9.93
CA ARG A 482 17.52 27.71 -8.72
C ARG A 482 17.18 28.39 -7.40
N GLY A 483 17.30 29.72 -7.33
CA GLY A 483 16.94 30.50 -6.14
C GLY A 483 15.42 30.54 -5.92
N GLN A 484 14.66 30.86 -6.96
CA GLN A 484 13.20 30.89 -6.94
C GLN A 484 12.62 29.51 -6.65
N ALA A 485 13.17 28.45 -7.27
CA ALA A 485 12.73 27.08 -7.05
C ALA A 485 12.87 26.67 -5.57
N ARG A 486 14.00 27.01 -4.93
CA ARG A 486 14.23 26.75 -3.50
C ARG A 486 13.21 27.46 -2.61
N GLU A 487 12.94 28.73 -2.87
CA GLU A 487 11.97 29.50 -2.08
C GLU A 487 10.53 28.98 -2.27
N ALA A 488 10.17 28.56 -3.48
CA ALA A 488 8.88 27.93 -3.76
C ALA A 488 8.70 26.62 -2.97
N VAL A 489 9.72 25.74 -2.97
CA VAL A 489 9.70 24.50 -2.18
C VAL A 489 9.61 24.82 -0.68
N ARG A 490 10.38 25.80 -0.18
CA ARG A 490 10.32 26.23 1.23
C ARG A 490 8.94 26.73 1.63
N ALA A 491 8.32 27.57 0.79
CA ALA A 491 6.99 28.11 1.03
C ALA A 491 5.93 27.00 1.07
N ALA A 492 5.99 26.06 0.12
CA ALA A 492 5.09 24.91 0.07
C ALA A 492 5.26 23.99 1.29
N LEU A 493 6.49 23.67 1.70
CA LEU A 493 6.75 22.88 2.90
C LEU A 493 6.30 23.59 4.18
N THR A 494 6.44 24.92 4.24
CA THR A 494 5.92 25.74 5.36
C THR A 494 4.40 25.67 5.44
N ALA A 495 3.69 25.75 4.30
CA ALA A 495 2.24 25.61 4.25
C ALA A 495 1.79 24.21 4.71
N LEU A 496 2.41 23.16 4.17
CA LEU A 496 2.13 21.77 4.55
C LEU A 496 2.43 21.50 6.02
N GLY A 497 3.50 22.09 6.57
CA GLY A 497 3.82 22.00 8.00
C GLY A 497 2.76 22.65 8.90
N ARG A 498 2.03 23.65 8.38
CA ARG A 498 0.86 24.25 9.05
C ARG A 498 -0.44 23.48 8.79
N GLY A 499 -0.40 22.38 8.04
CA GLY A 499 -1.58 21.61 7.63
C GLY A 499 -2.44 22.34 6.60
N GLN A 500 -1.83 23.24 5.82
CA GLN A 500 -2.48 24.01 4.76
C GLN A 500 -2.01 23.47 3.39
N ALA A 501 -2.87 23.54 2.38
CA ALA A 501 -2.44 23.28 1.01
C ALA A 501 -1.44 24.38 0.57
N PRO A 502 -0.42 24.04 -0.24
CA PRO A 502 0.39 25.03 -0.93
C PRO A 502 -0.51 25.99 -1.73
N GLY A 503 -0.23 27.29 -1.67
CA GLY A 503 -1.01 28.29 -2.40
C GLY A 503 -0.69 28.26 -3.90
N PRO A 504 -1.68 28.44 -4.79
CA PRO A 504 -1.49 28.44 -6.25
C PRO A 504 -0.93 29.76 -6.78
N GLU A 505 -0.18 30.52 -5.98
CA GLU A 505 0.48 31.75 -6.46
C GLU A 505 1.63 31.35 -7.37
N ALA A 506 1.29 30.96 -8.60
CA ALA A 506 2.23 30.63 -9.66
C ALA A 506 3.11 31.85 -9.92
N GLY A 507 4.34 31.79 -9.43
CA GLY A 507 5.38 32.71 -9.85
C GLY A 507 5.89 32.31 -11.23
N GLU A 508 6.29 33.29 -12.04
CA GLU A 508 7.00 33.06 -13.30
C GLU A 508 8.42 33.64 -13.20
N GLY A 509 9.36 33.03 -13.91
CA GLY A 509 10.75 33.45 -14.00
C GLY A 509 11.33 33.13 -15.37
N ASP A 510 12.64 33.36 -15.56
CA ASP A 510 13.34 33.13 -16.85
C ASP A 510 14.23 31.86 -16.83
N GLY A 511 14.04 30.97 -15.87
CA GLY A 511 14.80 29.74 -15.68
C GLY A 511 14.17 28.49 -16.33
N ALA A 512 14.76 27.33 -16.05
CA ALA A 512 14.37 26.03 -16.65
C ALA A 512 13.76 25.04 -15.64
N ILE A 513 13.48 25.49 -14.41
CA ILE A 513 12.96 24.63 -13.34
C ILE A 513 11.46 24.84 -13.17
N LEU A 514 10.71 23.74 -13.11
CA LEU A 514 9.32 23.74 -12.68
C LEU A 514 9.24 23.26 -11.23
N VAL A 515 8.47 23.97 -10.40
CA VAL A 515 8.09 23.54 -9.05
C VAL A 515 6.58 23.35 -9.04
N LEU A 516 6.15 22.13 -8.74
CA LEU A 516 4.77 21.72 -8.89
C LEU A 516 4.25 21.06 -7.60
N HIS A 517 2.95 21.17 -7.40
CA HIS A 517 2.19 20.48 -6.39
C HIS A 517 1.29 19.44 -7.05
N ALA A 518 1.00 18.36 -6.33
CA ALA A 518 -0.03 17.40 -6.67
C ALA A 518 -0.63 16.78 -5.41
N VAL A 519 -1.83 16.22 -5.55
CA VAL A 519 -2.44 15.37 -4.54
C VAL A 519 -2.72 14.02 -5.18
N ASP A 520 -2.28 12.95 -4.54
CA ASP A 520 -2.53 11.58 -5.01
C ASP A 520 -4.03 11.20 -4.88
N GLU A 521 -4.45 10.04 -5.41
CA GLU A 521 -5.86 9.60 -5.29
C GLU A 521 -6.35 9.44 -3.84
N ASN A 522 -5.43 9.28 -2.88
CA ASN A 522 -5.75 9.08 -1.46
C ASN A 522 -5.69 10.38 -0.65
N GLY A 523 -5.43 11.53 -1.27
CA GLY A 523 -5.36 12.82 -0.60
C GLY A 523 -3.98 13.21 -0.07
N LEU A 524 -2.92 12.44 -0.38
CA LEU A 524 -1.55 12.72 0.05
C LEU A 524 -0.96 13.88 -0.78
N PRO A 525 -0.49 14.97 -0.15
CA PRO A 525 0.17 16.05 -0.88
C PRO A 525 1.61 15.68 -1.26
N LEU A 526 1.97 16.01 -2.50
CA LEU A 526 3.31 15.89 -3.06
C LEU A 526 3.80 17.23 -3.59
N ILE A 527 5.08 17.51 -3.40
CA ILE A 527 5.80 18.56 -4.11
C ILE A 527 6.80 17.86 -5.02
N TYR A 528 6.89 18.27 -6.27
CA TYR A 528 7.85 17.70 -7.20
C TYR A 528 8.42 18.78 -8.11
N THR A 529 9.61 18.52 -8.62
CA THR A 529 10.35 19.49 -9.43
C THR A 529 10.89 18.84 -10.69
N VAL A 530 10.87 19.59 -11.78
CA VAL A 530 11.44 19.18 -13.07
C VAL A 530 12.50 20.21 -13.45
N ASP A 531 13.76 19.78 -13.55
CA ASP A 531 14.87 20.61 -14.03
C ASP A 531 15.17 20.25 -15.48
N ALA A 532 14.76 21.10 -16.41
CA ALA A 532 14.99 20.92 -17.84
C ALA A 532 16.31 21.56 -18.32
N SER A 533 17.21 21.97 -17.43
CA SER A 533 18.48 22.62 -17.82
C SER A 533 19.55 21.67 -18.36
N GLY A 534 19.37 20.35 -18.17
CA GLY A 534 20.30 19.30 -18.63
C GLY A 534 19.76 18.51 -19.83
N GLN A 535 20.62 17.68 -20.43
CA GLN A 535 20.25 16.82 -21.56
C GLN A 535 19.09 15.87 -21.25
N GLU A 536 19.01 15.39 -20.01
CA GLU A 536 17.83 14.71 -19.47
C GLU A 536 17.22 15.55 -18.35
N PRO A 537 15.89 15.66 -18.27
CA PRO A 537 15.24 16.34 -17.17
C PRO A 537 15.58 15.68 -15.81
N GLY A 538 15.97 16.51 -14.85
CA GLY A 538 16.16 16.12 -13.45
C GLY A 538 14.83 16.10 -12.71
N TRP A 539 14.54 15.03 -11.96
CA TRP A 539 13.27 14.87 -11.24
C TRP A 539 13.51 14.71 -9.75
N SER A 540 12.85 15.53 -8.94
CA SER A 540 12.81 15.36 -7.48
C SER A 540 11.37 15.37 -6.97
N ALA A 541 11.10 14.68 -5.87
CA ALA A 541 9.78 14.64 -5.25
C ALA A 541 9.85 14.51 -3.73
N ILE A 542 8.89 15.13 -3.05
CA ILE A 542 8.71 15.16 -1.61
C ILE A 542 7.28 14.74 -1.28
N ALA A 543 7.12 13.63 -0.57
CA ALA A 543 5.83 13.15 -0.06
C ALA A 543 5.66 13.54 1.41
N VAL A 544 4.62 14.32 1.72
CA VAL A 544 4.42 14.89 3.06
C VAL A 544 3.17 14.34 3.72
N LEU A 545 3.31 13.66 4.86
CA LEU A 545 2.17 13.18 5.64
C LEU A 545 1.87 14.10 6.84
N ASN A 546 0.62 14.51 6.99
CA ASN A 546 0.20 15.30 8.14
C ASN A 546 0.15 14.44 9.42
N ASP A 547 1.03 14.74 10.37
CA ASP A 547 1.19 14.00 11.62
C ASP A 547 0.67 14.77 12.85
N ARG A 548 -0.15 15.81 12.64
CA ARG A 548 -0.78 16.55 13.74
C ARG A 548 -1.88 15.70 14.39
N THR A 549 -1.95 15.75 15.72
CA THR A 549 -2.79 14.82 16.53
C THR A 549 -4.27 14.87 16.15
N GLU A 550 -4.77 16.04 15.74
CA GLU A 550 -6.14 16.26 15.28
C GLU A 550 -6.50 15.51 13.99
N ASN A 551 -5.52 15.27 13.11
CA ASN A 551 -5.71 14.56 11.83
C ASN A 551 -5.56 13.04 11.96
N LEU A 552 -4.96 12.56 13.04
CA LEU A 552 -4.76 11.14 13.29
C LEU A 552 -6.07 10.44 13.69
N GLY A 553 -6.18 9.15 13.35
CA GLY A 553 -7.27 8.27 13.81
C GLY A 553 -8.52 8.29 12.93
N THR A 554 -8.47 8.89 11.75
CA THR A 554 -9.53 8.81 10.73
C THR A 554 -9.20 7.73 9.68
N ALA A 555 -10.21 7.27 8.93
CA ALA A 555 -10.01 6.27 7.87
C ALA A 555 -9.25 6.87 6.68
N GLU A 556 -9.52 8.15 6.38
CA GLU A 556 -8.87 8.93 5.33
C GLU A 556 -7.38 9.10 5.63
N HIS A 557 -7.02 9.39 6.88
CA HIS A 557 -5.62 9.50 7.29
C HIS A 557 -4.89 8.16 7.18
N LYS A 558 -5.55 7.04 7.52
CA LYS A 558 -4.97 5.71 7.31
C LYS A 558 -4.63 5.45 5.83
N LEU A 559 -5.48 5.90 4.90
CA LEU A 559 -5.22 5.77 3.46
C LEU A 559 -4.05 6.64 3.00
N MET A 560 -4.01 7.92 3.42
CA MET A 560 -2.87 8.81 3.15
C MET A 560 -1.56 8.24 3.72
N TRP A 561 -1.59 7.67 4.92
CA TRP A 561 -0.42 7.03 5.52
C TRP A 561 0.10 5.84 4.70
N ARG A 562 -0.80 5.01 4.15
CA ARG A 562 -0.41 3.90 3.27
C ARG A 562 0.18 4.39 1.95
N SER A 563 -0.46 5.38 1.34
CA SER A 563 0.06 6.04 0.14
C SER A 563 1.45 6.63 0.38
N TRP A 564 1.65 7.29 1.53
CA TRP A 564 2.94 7.87 1.92
C TRP A 564 4.06 6.84 2.02
N LEU A 565 3.77 5.66 2.57
CA LEU A 565 4.72 4.54 2.58
C LEU A 565 4.99 4.00 1.17
N TYR A 566 3.94 3.84 0.35
CA TYR A 566 4.07 3.38 -1.04
C TYR A 566 4.93 4.31 -1.88
N TRP A 567 4.69 5.62 -1.83
CA TRP A 567 5.52 6.63 -2.50
C TRP A 567 6.97 6.56 -2.01
N SER A 568 7.19 6.51 -0.70
CA SER A 568 8.55 6.44 -0.12
C SER A 568 9.37 5.22 -0.56
N ASN A 569 8.70 4.07 -0.78
CA ASN A 569 9.35 2.88 -1.32
C ASN A 569 9.94 3.09 -2.73
N LEU A 570 9.33 3.97 -3.53
CA LEU A 570 9.71 4.20 -4.92
C LEU A 570 10.55 5.48 -5.09
N LEU A 571 10.19 6.58 -4.42
CA LEU A 571 10.88 7.86 -4.51
C LEU A 571 12.35 7.77 -4.10
N GLN A 572 12.70 6.90 -3.15
CA GLN A 572 14.09 6.72 -2.70
C GLN A 572 15.09 6.44 -3.84
N PHE A 573 14.62 5.94 -5.00
CA PHE A 573 15.49 5.66 -6.14
C PHE A 573 15.84 6.90 -6.97
N LEU A 574 15.18 8.05 -6.76
CA LEU A 574 15.52 9.32 -7.42
C LEU A 574 16.95 9.78 -7.10
N ALA A 575 17.44 9.50 -5.89
CA ALA A 575 18.82 9.74 -5.47
C ALA A 575 19.87 9.05 -6.36
N PHE A 576 19.49 7.96 -7.03
CA PHE A 576 20.36 7.24 -7.98
C PHE A 576 20.13 7.63 -9.44
N ALA A 577 19.30 8.65 -9.67
CA ALA A 577 18.91 9.15 -10.99
C ALA A 577 19.10 10.68 -11.13
N GLY A 578 19.88 11.29 -10.24
CA GLY A 578 20.25 12.70 -10.28
C GLY A 578 19.29 13.66 -9.58
N GLY A 579 18.31 13.16 -8.82
CA GLY A 579 17.35 13.98 -8.08
C GLY A 579 17.18 13.56 -6.63
N ASP A 580 16.21 14.15 -5.94
CA ASP A 580 15.91 13.87 -4.53
C ASP A 580 14.57 13.16 -4.37
N GLY A 581 14.53 12.13 -3.51
CA GLY A 581 13.32 11.40 -3.16
C GLY A 581 13.08 11.41 -1.67
N ILE A 582 12.16 12.27 -1.21
CA ILE A 582 12.09 12.64 0.20
C ILE A 582 10.75 12.19 0.79
N GLN A 583 10.86 11.48 1.90
CA GLN A 583 9.74 11.19 2.77
C GLN A 583 9.76 12.20 3.93
N LEU A 584 8.62 12.81 4.26
CA LEU A 584 8.57 13.81 5.32
C LEU A 584 7.26 13.76 6.12
N ALA A 585 7.34 14.07 7.41
CA ALA A 585 6.18 14.37 8.24
C ALA A 585 5.91 15.88 8.26
N SER A 586 4.66 16.32 8.43
CA SER A 586 4.34 17.76 8.48
C SER A 586 5.06 18.49 9.61
N SER A 587 5.28 17.83 10.74
CA SER A 587 6.04 18.38 11.87
C SER A 587 7.52 18.64 11.56
N GLN A 588 8.05 18.05 10.48
CA GLN A 588 9.42 18.25 9.99
C GLN A 588 9.46 19.19 8.78
N ALA A 589 8.32 19.50 8.16
CA ALA A 589 8.27 20.16 6.86
C ALA A 589 8.75 21.61 6.89
N ALA A 590 8.29 22.42 7.85
CA ALA A 590 8.64 23.85 7.91
C ALA A 590 10.14 24.11 8.13
N ASP A 591 10.82 23.22 8.87
CA ASP A 591 12.23 23.37 9.23
C ASP A 591 13.17 22.55 8.32
N TYR A 592 12.64 21.98 7.24
CA TYR A 592 13.43 21.15 6.33
C TYR A 592 14.48 21.99 5.56
N PRO A 593 15.76 21.58 5.53
CA PRO A 593 16.84 22.37 4.94
C PRO A 593 16.87 22.26 3.42
N VAL A 594 16.00 23.00 2.72
CA VAL A 594 15.87 22.95 1.24
C VAL A 594 17.16 23.31 0.48
N GLU A 595 18.16 23.89 1.15
CA GLU A 595 19.45 24.24 0.56
C GLU A 595 20.27 23.00 0.14
N VAL A 596 19.98 21.84 0.73
CA VAL A 596 20.66 20.59 0.41
C VAL A 596 20.20 19.99 -0.92
N LEU A 597 19.02 20.39 -1.40
CA LEU A 597 18.36 19.77 -2.54
C LEU A 597 19.11 20.04 -3.84
N THR A 598 19.18 19.04 -4.71
CA THR A 598 19.85 19.13 -6.02
C THR A 598 19.20 20.21 -6.90
N ILE A 599 17.89 20.41 -6.78
CA ILE A 599 17.14 21.45 -7.50
C ILE A 599 17.65 22.88 -7.22
N GLY A 600 18.21 23.09 -6.03
CA GLY A 600 18.83 24.34 -5.62
C GLY A 600 20.32 24.44 -5.99
N GLY A 601 20.90 23.42 -6.64
CA GLY A 601 22.35 23.26 -6.75
C GLY A 601 23.03 22.78 -5.47
N GLY A 602 22.27 22.22 -4.52
CA GLY A 602 22.80 21.49 -3.38
C GLY A 602 23.37 20.13 -3.78
N VAL A 603 24.02 19.44 -2.84
CA VAL A 603 24.68 18.15 -3.10
C VAL A 603 23.71 16.95 -3.14
N GLY A 604 22.45 17.16 -2.79
CA GLY A 604 21.41 16.12 -2.64
C GLY A 604 21.14 15.75 -1.18
N GLU A 605 19.91 15.31 -0.90
CA GLU A 605 19.46 14.92 0.45
C GLU A 605 20.26 13.74 1.01
N LEU A 606 20.36 12.66 0.22
CA LEU A 606 21.02 11.43 0.64
C LEU A 606 22.51 11.67 0.92
N GLU A 607 23.19 12.36 0.02
CA GLU A 607 24.60 12.73 0.12
C GLU A 607 24.85 13.66 1.32
N SER A 608 23.94 14.59 1.59
CA SER A 608 24.02 15.45 2.78
C SER A 608 23.91 14.65 4.07
N LEU A 609 22.98 13.67 4.13
CA LEU A 609 22.86 12.78 5.28
C LEU A 609 24.08 11.89 5.47
N ILE A 610 24.68 11.40 4.39
CA ILE A 610 25.92 10.60 4.43
C ILE A 610 27.05 11.42 5.07
N VAL A 611 27.24 12.66 4.63
CA VAL A 611 28.30 13.55 5.16
C VAL A 611 28.06 13.89 6.63
N GLN A 612 26.82 14.19 7.01
CA GLN A 612 26.47 14.48 8.41
C GLN A 612 26.76 13.29 9.33
N ARG A 613 26.53 12.06 8.86
CA ARG A 613 26.76 10.84 9.65
C ARG A 613 28.24 10.42 9.68
N ASN A 614 28.99 10.68 8.61
CA ASN A 614 30.40 10.29 8.48
C ASN A 614 31.32 11.49 8.23
N PRO A 615 31.47 12.43 9.20
CA PRO A 615 32.27 13.64 9.02
C PRO A 615 33.76 13.34 8.76
N ALA A 616 34.27 12.20 9.23
CA ALA A 616 35.65 11.76 9.02
C ALA A 616 35.97 11.32 7.57
N VAL A 617 34.95 11.10 6.73
CA VAL A 617 35.12 10.76 5.29
C VAL A 617 35.17 12.05 4.43
N GLY A 618 34.80 13.20 5.00
CA GLY A 618 34.73 14.50 4.32
C GLY A 618 36.09 15.15 4.02
N GLU A 619 37.17 14.74 4.68
CA GLU A 619 38.53 15.22 4.40
C GLU A 619 39.32 14.14 3.63
N GLY A 620 39.04 14.00 2.32
CA GLY A 620 39.97 13.33 1.38
C GLY A 620 39.66 11.89 0.96
N SER A 621 38.41 11.44 0.89
CA SER A 621 38.08 10.08 0.44
C SER A 621 37.65 9.99 -1.03
N SER A 622 38.30 9.08 -1.78
CA SER A 622 38.05 8.72 -3.19
C SER A 622 36.67 8.08 -3.47
N VAL A 623 35.77 8.06 -2.47
CA VAL A 623 34.40 7.52 -2.58
C VAL A 623 33.50 8.49 -3.37
N VAL A 624 33.75 9.80 -3.28
CA VAL A 624 33.04 10.83 -4.05
C VAL A 624 33.34 10.67 -5.55
N GLU A 625 34.63 10.51 -5.91
CA GLU A 625 35.09 10.28 -7.29
C GLU A 625 34.63 8.93 -7.85
N SER A 626 34.63 7.87 -7.03
CA SER A 626 34.24 6.53 -7.49
C SER A 626 32.74 6.37 -7.75
N ARG A 627 31.88 7.24 -7.19
CA ARG A 627 30.44 7.28 -7.49
C ARG A 627 30.09 8.23 -8.65
N THR A 628 30.78 9.37 -8.77
CA THR A 628 30.64 10.24 -9.96
C THR A 628 31.14 9.54 -11.23
N ALA A 629 32.19 8.71 -11.14
CA ALA A 629 32.68 7.92 -12.27
C ALA A 629 31.68 6.83 -12.74
N VAL A 630 30.85 6.28 -11.85
CA VAL A 630 29.79 5.32 -12.21
C VAL A 630 28.59 6.03 -12.83
N LEU A 631 28.33 7.29 -12.48
CA LEU A 631 27.32 8.14 -13.12
C LEU A 631 27.74 8.62 -14.51
N ALA A 632 29.05 8.82 -14.74
CA ALA A 632 29.59 9.28 -16.02
C ALA A 632 29.68 8.16 -17.09
N GLY A 633 29.84 6.89 -16.69
CA GLY A 633 30.04 5.77 -17.61
C GLY A 633 28.81 5.33 -18.44
N ALA A 634 27.67 6.00 -18.30
CA ALA A 634 26.43 5.69 -19.00
C ALA A 634 26.04 6.76 -20.05
N ALA A 635 26.86 7.79 -20.25
CA ALA A 635 26.52 8.98 -21.05
C ALA A 635 27.13 9.00 -22.48
N ASP A 636 27.65 7.89 -23.00
CA ASP A 636 28.19 7.83 -24.36
C ASP A 636 27.21 7.15 -25.32
N ALA A 637 26.19 7.90 -25.72
CA ALA A 637 25.46 7.69 -26.97
C ALA A 637 25.03 9.06 -27.51
N GLU A 638 25.81 9.61 -28.43
CA GLU A 638 25.49 10.87 -29.12
C GLU A 638 24.22 10.69 -29.97
N SER A 639 23.14 11.38 -29.58
CA SER A 639 22.03 11.71 -30.49
C SER A 639 21.74 13.21 -30.40
N THR A 640 22.09 13.94 -31.47
CA THR A 640 21.88 15.38 -31.65
C THR A 640 20.48 15.68 -32.18
N GLU A 641 19.45 15.40 -31.40
CA GLU A 641 18.08 15.92 -31.60
C GLU A 641 17.57 16.44 -30.25
N GLU A 642 17.00 17.65 -30.21
CA GLU A 642 16.27 18.18 -29.04
C GLU A 642 15.29 17.11 -28.55
N SER A 643 15.47 16.61 -27.32
CA SER A 643 14.72 15.44 -26.88
C SER A 643 13.23 15.77 -26.82
N SER A 644 12.38 14.83 -27.27
CA SER A 644 10.92 14.93 -27.20
C SER A 644 10.40 15.30 -25.81
N LEU A 645 11.20 15.05 -24.75
CA LEU A 645 10.90 15.38 -23.36
C LEU A 645 10.88 16.90 -23.09
N GLU A 646 11.77 17.68 -23.71
CA GLU A 646 11.74 19.15 -23.62
C GLU A 646 10.47 19.70 -24.30
N LYS A 647 10.05 19.08 -25.41
CA LYS A 647 8.82 19.43 -26.13
C LYS A 647 7.55 19.04 -25.37
N ILE A 648 7.55 17.92 -24.64
CA ILE A 648 6.43 17.49 -23.79
C ILE A 648 6.31 18.39 -22.56
N VAL A 649 7.43 18.71 -21.89
CA VAL A 649 7.42 19.66 -20.77
C VAL A 649 7.01 21.06 -21.24
N ALA A 650 7.44 21.49 -22.42
CA ALA A 650 6.99 22.75 -23.05
C ALA A 650 5.52 22.71 -23.50
N GLY A 651 5.01 21.55 -23.95
CA GLY A 651 3.61 21.35 -24.33
C GLY A 651 2.65 21.35 -23.13
N VAL A 652 3.09 20.87 -21.97
CA VAL A 652 2.34 20.96 -20.71
C VAL A 652 2.12 22.43 -20.27
N LEU A 653 2.95 23.37 -20.72
CA LEU A 653 2.86 24.80 -20.43
C LEU A 653 2.06 25.60 -21.49
N ARG A 654 1.61 24.96 -22.59
CA ARG A 654 0.95 25.60 -23.74
C ARG A 654 -0.58 25.49 -23.63
N ASP A 655 -1.30 26.49 -24.15
CA ASP A 655 -2.76 26.40 -24.33
C ASP A 655 -3.12 25.18 -25.21
N ARG A 656 -3.89 24.25 -24.67
CA ARG A 656 -4.24 22.98 -25.32
C ARG A 656 -4.95 23.16 -26.66
N ALA A 657 -5.65 24.27 -26.85
CA ALA A 657 -6.31 24.57 -28.12
C ALA A 657 -5.30 24.74 -29.28
N TRP A 658 -4.03 25.08 -29.01
CA TRP A 658 -3.01 25.05 -30.06
C TRP A 658 -2.76 23.65 -30.60
N ASP A 659 -2.67 22.66 -29.72
CA ASP A 659 -2.29 21.30 -30.11
C ASP A 659 -3.52 20.49 -30.55
N GLU A 660 -4.69 20.72 -29.95
CA GLU A 660 -5.93 19.96 -30.24
C GLU A 660 -6.72 20.51 -31.45
N ASP A 661 -6.71 21.84 -31.69
CA ASP A 661 -7.64 22.46 -32.66
C ASP A 661 -6.94 23.23 -33.81
N ILE A 662 -5.62 23.43 -33.75
CA ILE A 662 -4.91 24.31 -34.70
C ILE A 662 -3.70 23.63 -35.36
N LEU A 663 -2.68 23.26 -34.58
CA LEU A 663 -1.41 22.78 -35.11
C LEU A 663 -1.55 21.42 -35.78
N GLU A 664 -2.40 20.52 -35.26
CA GLU A 664 -2.70 19.24 -35.90
C GLU A 664 -3.27 19.44 -37.32
N LEU A 665 -4.24 20.34 -37.47
CA LEU A 665 -4.87 20.66 -38.76
C LEU A 665 -3.89 21.35 -39.71
N LEU A 666 -3.14 22.34 -39.23
CA LEU A 666 -2.21 23.10 -40.07
C LEU A 666 -0.99 22.29 -40.51
N GLU A 667 -0.50 21.37 -39.68
CA GLU A 667 0.60 20.48 -40.05
C GLU A 667 0.16 19.39 -41.04
N GLU A 668 -1.11 18.97 -40.99
CA GLU A 668 -1.67 18.04 -41.98
C GLU A 668 -1.94 18.73 -43.32
N ASP A 669 -2.62 19.90 -43.29
CA ASP A 669 -3.10 20.57 -44.50
C ASP A 669 -2.03 21.43 -45.20
N GLU A 670 -1.25 22.20 -44.44
CA GLU A 670 -0.31 23.20 -44.97
C GLU A 670 0.99 23.34 -44.14
N PRO A 671 1.82 22.29 -44.00
CA PRO A 671 2.94 22.25 -43.05
C PRO A 671 4.01 23.34 -43.26
N GLU A 672 4.17 23.81 -44.50
CA GLU A 672 5.21 24.77 -44.90
C GLU A 672 4.67 26.21 -45.08
N SER A 673 3.41 26.48 -44.71
CA SER A 673 2.83 27.82 -44.87
C SER A 673 3.34 28.82 -43.83
N ASP A 674 3.29 30.10 -44.19
CA ASP A 674 3.59 31.19 -43.24
C ASP A 674 2.63 31.20 -42.05
N LEU A 675 1.39 30.72 -42.23
CA LEU A 675 0.41 30.58 -41.16
C LEU A 675 0.84 29.50 -40.16
N THR A 676 1.25 28.32 -40.64
CA THR A 676 1.77 27.22 -39.80
C THR A 676 3.04 27.64 -39.07
N ARG A 677 3.95 28.35 -39.75
CA ARG A 677 5.17 28.90 -39.14
C ARG A 677 4.87 29.94 -38.06
N LEU A 678 3.89 30.82 -38.29
CA LEU A 678 3.46 31.81 -37.32
C LEU A 678 2.80 31.15 -36.10
N ALA A 679 1.90 30.18 -36.31
CA ALA A 679 1.24 29.41 -35.26
C ALA A 679 2.27 28.73 -34.34
N LYS A 680 3.26 28.02 -34.91
CA LYS A 680 4.34 27.38 -34.15
C LYS A 680 5.11 28.37 -33.28
N LYS A 681 5.44 29.54 -33.81
CA LYS A 681 6.21 30.56 -33.08
C LYS A 681 5.41 31.20 -31.95
N ILE A 682 4.11 31.42 -32.15
CA ILE A 682 3.22 31.97 -31.11
C ILE A 682 2.98 30.93 -30.01
N ALA A 683 2.66 29.69 -30.39
CA ALA A 683 2.42 28.58 -29.48
C ALA A 683 3.66 28.23 -28.64
N ALA A 684 4.86 28.30 -29.22
CA ALA A 684 6.12 28.10 -28.49
C ALA A 684 6.44 29.21 -27.47
N LYS A 685 5.70 30.32 -27.49
CA LYS A 685 5.85 31.46 -26.57
C LYS A 685 4.75 31.52 -25.51
N GLY A 686 3.97 30.45 -25.33
CA GLY A 686 2.96 30.36 -24.25
C GLY A 686 1.77 31.32 -24.43
N LYS A 687 1.54 31.81 -25.65
CA LYS A 687 0.41 32.71 -25.94
C LYS A 687 -0.90 31.93 -26.04
N LYS A 688 -1.98 32.53 -25.58
CA LYS A 688 -3.34 31.97 -25.67
C LYS A 688 -3.73 31.71 -27.13
N ALA A 689 -4.36 30.57 -27.38
CA ALA A 689 -4.76 30.19 -28.73
C ALA A 689 -5.84 31.15 -29.29
N PRO A 690 -5.76 31.52 -30.58
CA PRO A 690 -6.80 32.29 -31.26
C PRO A 690 -8.04 31.45 -31.52
N VAL A 691 -9.13 32.11 -31.91
CA VAL A 691 -10.20 31.44 -32.65
C VAL A 691 -9.69 31.16 -34.06
N PHE A 692 -9.62 29.87 -34.44
CA PHE A 692 -9.27 29.44 -35.79
C PHE A 692 -10.51 29.44 -36.68
N GLY A 693 -10.49 30.20 -37.79
CA GLY A 693 -11.62 30.33 -38.72
C GLY A 693 -12.72 31.29 -38.28
N TYR A 694 -12.38 32.47 -37.74
CA TYR A 694 -13.35 33.46 -37.28
C TYR A 694 -14.00 34.25 -38.43
N GLU A 695 -15.30 34.54 -38.30
CA GLU A 695 -16.08 35.29 -39.28
C GLU A 695 -16.69 36.58 -38.70
N LEU A 696 -16.46 37.73 -39.35
CA LEU A 696 -16.94 39.03 -38.89
C LEU A 696 -18.25 39.46 -39.57
N GLY A 697 -19.25 39.81 -38.74
CA GLY A 697 -20.53 40.42 -39.13
C GLY A 697 -21.51 39.50 -39.87
N GLU A 698 -22.70 40.01 -40.20
CA GLU A 698 -23.76 39.21 -40.87
C GLU A 698 -23.38 38.72 -42.28
N ARG A 699 -22.32 39.28 -42.87
CA ARG A 699 -21.79 38.87 -44.18
C ARG A 699 -20.75 37.74 -44.09
N GLY A 700 -20.30 37.39 -42.88
CA GLY A 700 -19.38 36.28 -42.64
C GLY A 700 -17.99 36.49 -43.26
N TRP A 701 -17.32 37.61 -42.95
CA TRP A 701 -15.98 37.86 -43.50
C TRP A 701 -14.92 37.00 -42.78
N PRO A 702 -14.28 36.02 -43.46
CA PRO A 702 -13.45 35.02 -42.78
C PRO A 702 -12.02 35.51 -42.51
N THR A 703 -11.43 35.01 -41.42
CA THR A 703 -10.02 35.14 -41.04
C THR A 703 -9.51 33.82 -40.50
N ASP A 704 -8.20 33.60 -40.61
CA ASP A 704 -7.58 32.35 -40.17
C ASP A 704 -7.41 32.36 -38.66
N PHE A 705 -6.82 33.41 -38.09
CA PHE A 705 -6.74 33.58 -36.63
C PHE A 705 -7.38 34.89 -36.19
N ALA A 706 -8.18 34.83 -35.13
CA ALA A 706 -8.73 36.01 -34.48
C ALA A 706 -8.56 35.97 -32.97
N TRP A 707 -8.01 37.05 -32.41
CA TRP A 707 -8.05 37.35 -30.98
C TRP A 707 -9.03 38.51 -30.78
N ASP A 708 -10.20 38.18 -30.21
CA ASP A 708 -11.29 39.12 -29.86
C ASP A 708 -11.46 39.17 -28.34
N ASP A 709 -10.67 40.00 -27.69
CA ASP A 709 -10.79 40.26 -26.25
C ASP A 709 -11.06 41.75 -26.02
N SER A 710 -11.54 42.10 -24.82
CA SER A 710 -11.88 43.44 -24.35
C SER A 710 -10.81 44.52 -24.57
N GLN A 711 -9.55 44.13 -24.84
CA GLN A 711 -8.43 45.04 -25.09
C GLN A 711 -7.68 44.77 -26.41
N ILE A 712 -7.99 43.69 -27.14
CA ILE A 712 -7.20 43.23 -28.30
C ILE A 712 -8.16 42.79 -29.40
N LYS A 713 -7.98 43.35 -30.60
CA LYS A 713 -8.66 42.94 -31.83
C LYS A 713 -7.63 42.74 -32.93
N ILE A 714 -7.09 41.53 -33.04
CA ILE A 714 -6.06 41.17 -34.03
C ILE A 714 -6.57 40.04 -34.90
N ALA A 715 -6.44 40.21 -36.21
CA ALA A 715 -6.78 39.20 -37.20
C ALA A 715 -5.56 38.85 -38.07
N VAL A 716 -5.39 37.56 -38.34
CA VAL A 716 -4.40 37.02 -39.26
C VAL A 716 -5.11 36.43 -40.46
N VAL A 717 -4.60 36.76 -41.65
CA VAL A 717 -5.15 36.29 -42.92
C VAL A 717 -4.06 35.69 -43.79
N VAL A 718 -4.39 34.67 -44.58
CA VAL A 718 -3.50 34.14 -45.61
C VAL A 718 -3.50 35.08 -46.84
N ALA A 719 -2.33 35.31 -47.42
CA ALA A 719 -2.21 35.98 -48.71
C ALA A 719 -2.57 34.97 -49.82
N PRO A 720 -3.59 35.23 -50.69
CA PRO A 720 -3.95 34.27 -51.72
C PRO A 720 -2.91 34.22 -52.85
N ASP A 721 -2.67 33.01 -53.35
CA ASP A 721 -1.79 32.71 -54.50
C ASP A 721 -2.33 33.21 -55.86
N THR A 722 -3.55 33.76 -55.90
CA THR A 722 -4.24 34.12 -57.14
C THR A 722 -4.27 35.63 -57.38
N HIS A 723 -3.50 36.07 -58.38
CA HIS A 723 -3.56 37.44 -58.90
C HIS A 723 -4.78 37.62 -59.82
N GLY A 724 -5.91 38.07 -59.26
CA GLY A 724 -7.12 38.42 -60.00
C GLY A 724 -7.83 39.64 -59.42
N SER A 725 -8.36 40.53 -60.28
CA SER A 725 -8.94 41.81 -59.85
C SER A 725 -10.17 41.68 -58.94
N GLN A 726 -10.85 40.53 -58.95
CA GLN A 726 -11.97 40.26 -58.05
C GLN A 726 -11.51 39.86 -56.64
N ALA A 727 -10.46 39.02 -56.52
CA ALA A 727 -9.88 38.64 -55.24
C ALA A 727 -9.22 39.82 -54.51
N GLU A 728 -8.62 40.75 -55.26
CA GLU A 728 -8.11 42.03 -54.72
C GLU A 728 -9.23 42.88 -54.07
N GLU A 729 -10.37 42.97 -54.74
CA GLU A 729 -11.51 43.78 -54.29
C GLU A 729 -12.25 43.14 -53.11
N GLU A 730 -12.33 41.81 -53.05
CA GLU A 730 -12.87 41.09 -51.89
C GLU A 730 -11.96 41.22 -50.67
N ARG A 731 -10.63 41.12 -50.84
CA ARG A 731 -9.66 41.38 -49.78
C ARG A 731 -9.80 42.80 -49.22
N ARG A 732 -9.85 43.80 -50.11
CA ARG A 732 -10.03 45.20 -49.70
C ARG A 732 -11.30 45.38 -48.87
N LYS A 733 -12.41 44.77 -49.27
CA LYS A 733 -13.69 44.85 -48.54
C LYS A 733 -13.66 44.12 -47.20
N ARG A 734 -12.99 42.97 -47.12
CA ARG A 734 -12.77 42.25 -45.85
C ARG A 734 -11.94 43.12 -44.91
N ASP A 735 -10.78 43.58 -45.37
CA ASP A 735 -9.85 44.36 -44.54
C ASP A 735 -10.47 45.69 -44.10
N GLU A 736 -11.24 46.36 -44.98
CA GLU A 736 -12.06 47.54 -44.63
C GLU A 736 -13.13 47.21 -43.57
N ALA A 737 -13.84 46.08 -43.68
CA ALA A 737 -14.85 45.68 -42.71
C ALA A 737 -14.27 45.38 -41.32
N TYR A 738 -13.12 44.71 -41.26
CA TYR A 738 -12.39 44.47 -40.01
C TYR A 738 -11.84 45.78 -39.42
N ALA A 739 -11.26 46.66 -40.25
CA ALA A 739 -10.77 47.96 -39.80
C ALA A 739 -11.89 48.86 -39.26
N ASP A 740 -13.06 48.87 -39.89
CA ASP A 740 -14.24 49.62 -39.44
C ASP A 740 -14.76 49.13 -38.08
N ASP A 741 -14.59 47.84 -37.76
CA ASP A 741 -14.91 47.25 -36.44
C ASP A 741 -13.75 47.34 -35.42
N GLY A 742 -12.65 48.01 -35.79
CA GLY A 742 -11.51 48.31 -34.91
C GLY A 742 -10.44 47.23 -34.85
N TRP A 743 -10.39 46.30 -35.80
CA TRP A 743 -9.39 45.24 -35.86
C TRP A 743 -8.10 45.65 -36.56
N THR A 744 -6.99 45.10 -36.11
CA THR A 744 -5.72 45.13 -36.84
C THR A 744 -5.57 43.85 -37.65
N VAL A 745 -5.79 43.94 -38.96
CA VAL A 745 -5.65 42.82 -39.90
C VAL A 745 -4.29 42.88 -40.58
N ARG A 746 -3.54 41.77 -40.58
CA ARG A 746 -2.33 41.61 -41.40
C ARG A 746 -2.16 40.18 -41.86
N THR A 747 -1.31 39.98 -42.87
CA THR A 747 -1.00 38.63 -43.33
C THR A 747 -0.12 37.88 -42.32
N ALA A 748 -0.11 36.55 -42.38
CA ALA A 748 0.81 35.75 -41.57
C ALA A 748 2.28 36.15 -41.81
N THR A 749 2.65 36.48 -43.05
CA THR A 749 3.98 36.98 -43.42
C THR A 749 4.29 38.33 -42.77
N ASP A 750 3.36 39.29 -42.81
CA ASP A 750 3.55 40.61 -42.19
C ASP A 750 3.73 40.51 -40.67
N TRP A 751 3.02 39.57 -40.04
CA TRP A 751 3.12 39.30 -38.62
C TRP A 751 4.40 38.57 -38.25
N LEU A 752 4.92 37.70 -39.11
CA LEU A 752 6.24 37.09 -38.92
C LEU A 752 7.36 38.13 -38.96
N ASP A 753 7.26 39.14 -39.81
CA ASP A 753 8.20 40.27 -39.86
C ASP A 753 8.09 41.20 -38.65
N GLN A 754 6.95 41.18 -37.95
CA GLN A 754 6.68 41.98 -36.74
C GLN A 754 6.35 41.12 -35.53
N LEU A 755 6.98 39.94 -35.45
CA LEU A 755 6.62 38.92 -34.46
C LEU A 755 6.73 39.42 -33.02
N ASP A 756 7.77 40.18 -32.70
CA ASP A 756 7.97 40.72 -31.34
C ASP A 756 6.84 41.68 -30.94
N THR A 757 6.36 42.49 -31.89
CA THR A 757 5.22 43.38 -31.69
C THR A 757 3.94 42.58 -31.48
N LEU A 758 3.72 41.52 -32.27
CA LEU A 758 2.56 40.65 -32.12
C LEU A 758 2.57 39.95 -30.75
N LEU A 759 3.70 39.34 -30.36
CA LEU A 759 3.84 38.66 -29.08
C LEU A 759 3.61 39.60 -27.89
N THR A 760 3.98 40.88 -28.00
CA THR A 760 3.69 41.88 -26.95
C THR A 760 2.19 42.20 -26.85
N LEU A 761 1.45 42.11 -27.96
CA LEU A 761 0.02 42.41 -28.01
C LEU A 761 -0.87 41.22 -27.65
N LEU A 762 -0.39 39.99 -27.83
CA LEU A 762 -1.20 38.78 -27.60
C LEU A 762 -1.29 38.42 -26.12
N PRO A 763 -2.47 37.98 -25.65
CA PRO A 763 -2.64 37.55 -24.28
C PRO A 763 -1.89 36.24 -24.06
N ASP A 764 -1.28 36.15 -22.90
CA ASP A 764 -0.65 34.95 -22.39
C ASP A 764 -1.71 33.93 -21.94
N THR A 765 -1.39 32.64 -21.94
CA THR A 765 -2.27 31.61 -21.37
C THR A 765 -2.42 31.88 -19.85
N GLU A 766 -3.63 31.77 -19.27
CA GLU A 766 -3.85 32.10 -17.84
C GLU A 766 -2.82 31.40 -16.96
N GLY A 767 -1.97 32.19 -16.27
CA GLY A 767 -0.83 31.70 -15.49
C GLY A 767 0.56 32.00 -16.08
N SER A 768 0.62 32.67 -17.24
CA SER A 768 1.84 33.31 -17.77
C SER A 768 1.66 34.83 -17.74
N HIS A 769 2.37 35.54 -16.90
CA HIS A 769 2.60 36.98 -17.02
C HIS A 769 3.99 37.29 -16.47
N SER A 770 4.85 37.65 -17.44
CA SER A 770 6.25 38.07 -17.42
C SER A 770 6.75 38.87 -16.21
#